data_AF-A0A813RZZ9-F1
#
_entry.id   AF-A0A813RZZ9-F1
#
_cell.length_a   1.000
_cell.length_b   1.000
_cell.length_c   1.000
_cell.angle_alpha   90.00
_cell.angle_beta   90.00
_cell.angle_gamma   90.00
#
_symmetry.space_group_name_H-M   'P 1'
#
loop_
_entity.id
_entity.type
_entity.pdbx_description
1 polymer ?
#
loop_
_entity_poly.entity_id
_entity_poly.type
_entity_poly.pdbx_seq_one_letter_code
_entity_poly.pdbx_strand_id
1 'polypeptide(L)'
;MLRNPIKRFISEWQNNYVKFFKGQETWNTTLEDFMSCEYNLANNRQILLSDSNYDCSDKSGEEMLEEAKRNLESLRFFGLTEYHDLNQKLFIKTFSGSFRFLKEFKVKNQTKADEFYYDLKMNNSDKILYKIEELNSLDMQLYEFAKDLFFKRLKSQIVKIDEVLSDKCELDIGVPQGSILGPLFFIIFINDLPNYLEEILSKLFADDTTLMFSSNNFDPLNDNLKKGIERLNEWCKYNQLYIKWDKTKIMFITSMRINRVNSILFQNNEIEVVEKFKLLGMEDKPILTQASYVSTDSLSQRPGSPNIPIYEPCSFFSKIKKRHILTLYSFFGFFFAYIFRANLSVAIVEMSKSQSELTVQENNTLHLPLNEWSPLLQGYILSSFFYGYIITQIPAAYFSNYYGGKNLFGFGVGISAFLCLLMPGAAYLGPKMLMFLRILQGLSQGFIYPSMHCLWSKWCPPNERSRLATFALSGSYIGSVAALSLGGLISIYLNWQAIFYIFGVLGLVWAIFWFFNIYESPSEHVAITIDEKTYIESTLSFNDYTNIPWANILKSAPVWAITIAHFAENWGFYTMLTEMPTFLADILNFEIDTAGLLSALPYLIMAKVLYSSGYLSDKLIDRKMEYTKVRKIFCCFGFIAQAIFMFAMTLTYNPTLLIIFVTLSIGFGGMPWSAFGVNHLDIGAGYANAIMSITNTFATLAGIISPTLTGYLIEGKIKSEWNAVFIISAVVFLLGAFFYYILGTGDVQYWAIGSKEFENPSSIYSNDISRHSTFSISEIVVNDQEHNKNNK
;
A
#
# COMPACT_ATOMS: atom_id res chain seq x y z
N MET A 1 20.45 -21.02 -16.63
CA MET A 1 19.88 -21.98 -17.61
C MET A 1 18.70 -22.66 -16.93
N LEU A 2 17.48 -22.16 -17.13
CA LEU A 2 16.52 -22.53 -18.18
C LEU A 2 15.68 -23.78 -17.84
N ARG A 3 14.35 -23.60 -17.97
CA ARG A 3 13.26 -24.59 -18.22
C ARG A 3 12.50 -25.14 -17.00
N ASN A 4 11.17 -25.27 -16.99
CA ASN A 4 10.07 -24.75 -17.83
C ASN A 4 8.73 -25.22 -17.20
N PRO A 5 8.03 -24.44 -16.36
CA PRO A 5 6.70 -24.82 -15.85
C PRO A 5 5.62 -24.83 -16.95
N ILE A 6 5.90 -24.25 -18.11
CA ILE A 6 5.02 -24.24 -19.29
C ILE A 6 4.76 -25.67 -19.81
N LYS A 7 5.64 -26.65 -19.55
CA LYS A 7 5.41 -28.06 -19.97
C LYS A 7 4.43 -28.84 -19.11
N ARG A 8 4.15 -28.42 -17.86
CA ARG A 8 3.13 -29.09 -17.02
C ARG A 8 1.74 -28.50 -17.26
N PHE A 9 1.67 -27.20 -17.59
CA PHE A 9 0.43 -26.55 -18.02
C PHE A 9 -0.02 -27.02 -19.41
N ILE A 10 0.89 -27.30 -20.35
CA ILE A 10 0.55 -27.87 -21.67
C ILE A 10 0.05 -29.32 -21.54
N SER A 11 0.53 -30.11 -20.57
CA SER A 11 0.12 -31.50 -20.34
C SER A 11 -1.29 -31.66 -19.75
N GLU A 12 -1.80 -30.66 -19.03
CA GLU A 12 -3.16 -30.70 -18.45
C GLU A 12 -4.17 -29.93 -19.31
N TRP A 13 -3.72 -29.01 -20.17
CA TRP A 13 -4.57 -28.27 -21.10
C TRP A 13 -4.87 -29.04 -22.40
N GLN A 14 -4.05 -30.03 -22.77
CA GLN A 14 -4.24 -30.84 -23.99
C GLN A 14 -5.29 -31.96 -23.90
N ASN A 15 -5.89 -32.24 -22.74
CA ASN A 15 -6.69 -33.45 -22.58
C ASN A 15 -8.20 -33.30 -22.38
N ASN A 16 -8.82 -32.12 -22.47
CA ASN A 16 -10.28 -32.08 -22.25
C ASN A 16 -11.18 -31.18 -23.11
N TYR A 17 -10.71 -30.26 -23.98
CA TYR A 17 -11.64 -29.56 -24.88
C TYR A 17 -11.05 -29.26 -26.26
N VAL A 18 -10.88 -30.33 -27.05
CA VAL A 18 -11.03 -30.30 -28.50
C VAL A 18 -12.34 -31.00 -28.82
N LYS A 19 -13.37 -30.24 -29.15
CA LYS A 19 -14.32 -30.61 -30.22
C LYS A 19 -14.70 -29.34 -30.95
N PHE A 20 -13.99 -29.10 -32.05
CA PHE A 20 -14.53 -28.35 -33.17
C PHE A 20 -15.90 -28.93 -33.56
N PHE A 21 -16.69 -28.08 -34.20
CA PHE A 21 -17.53 -28.46 -35.33
C PHE A 21 -16.98 -29.73 -36.01
N LYS A 22 -17.77 -30.80 -36.00
CA LYS A 22 -17.51 -31.97 -36.83
C LYS A 22 -17.99 -31.64 -38.24
N GLY A 23 -17.07 -31.25 -39.11
CA GLY A 23 -17.19 -31.35 -40.56
C GLY A 23 -15.83 -31.83 -41.06
N GLN A 24 -15.79 -32.89 -41.86
CA GLN A 24 -14.55 -33.50 -42.35
C GLN A 24 -13.75 -32.50 -43.20
N GLU A 25 -12.43 -32.52 -43.02
CA GLU A 25 -11.45 -31.78 -43.80
C GLU A 25 -11.67 -31.99 -45.31
N THR A 26 -11.71 -30.92 -46.10
CA THR A 26 -11.31 -30.91 -47.52
C THR A 26 -10.92 -29.50 -47.98
N TRP A 27 -9.95 -28.86 -47.30
CA TRP A 27 -9.30 -27.68 -47.88
C TRP A 27 -8.06 -28.17 -48.61
N ASN A 28 -8.23 -28.59 -49.88
CA ASN A 28 -7.12 -29.09 -50.71
C ASN A 28 -6.32 -27.94 -51.35
N THR A 29 -6.44 -26.74 -50.81
CA THR A 29 -5.80 -25.51 -51.29
C THR A 29 -4.99 -24.95 -50.14
N THR A 30 -3.68 -24.83 -50.31
CA THR A 30 -2.83 -24.29 -49.24
C THR A 30 -3.08 -22.79 -49.07
N LEU A 31 -2.76 -22.24 -47.90
CA LEU A 31 -2.87 -20.79 -47.62
C LEU A 31 -2.06 -19.95 -48.63
N GLU A 32 -0.99 -20.52 -49.18
CA GLU A 32 -0.12 -19.92 -50.18
C GLU A 32 -0.76 -19.92 -51.59
N ASP A 33 -1.48 -20.98 -51.94
CA ASP A 33 -2.29 -21.06 -53.16
C ASP A 33 -3.51 -20.10 -53.11
N PHE A 34 -4.09 -19.93 -51.92
CA PHE A 34 -5.21 -18.99 -51.69
C PHE A 34 -4.79 -17.52 -51.83
N MET A 35 -3.60 -17.16 -51.34
CA MET A 35 -3.06 -15.80 -51.42
C MET A 35 -2.61 -15.42 -52.85
N SER A 36 -2.34 -16.41 -53.71
CA SER A 36 -1.78 -16.21 -55.05
C SER A 36 -2.81 -16.21 -56.19
N CYS A 37 -4.10 -16.43 -55.91
CA CYS A 37 -5.17 -16.41 -56.92
C CYS A 37 -5.36 -14.99 -57.50
N GLU A 38 -5.33 -14.83 -58.83
CA GLU A 38 -5.41 -13.51 -59.50
C GLU A 38 -6.75 -12.77 -59.31
N TYR A 39 -7.80 -13.44 -58.81
CA TYR A 39 -9.14 -12.88 -58.61
C TYR A 39 -9.46 -12.46 -57.16
N ASN A 40 -8.43 -12.25 -56.33
CA ASN A 40 -8.48 -12.22 -54.87
C ASN A 40 -9.22 -11.04 -54.18
N LEU A 41 -9.92 -10.15 -54.89
CA LEU A 41 -10.38 -8.89 -54.25
C LEU A 41 -11.87 -8.83 -53.90
N ALA A 42 -12.75 -9.54 -54.61
CA ALA A 42 -14.21 -9.46 -54.36
C ALA A 42 -14.85 -10.82 -54.05
N ASN A 43 -14.77 -11.78 -54.99
CA ASN A 43 -15.48 -13.06 -54.90
C ASN A 43 -15.17 -13.89 -53.64
N ASN A 44 -13.94 -13.80 -53.12
CA ASN A 44 -13.50 -14.60 -51.97
C ASN A 44 -14.26 -14.32 -50.66
N ARG A 45 -14.88 -13.13 -50.49
CA ARG A 45 -15.62 -12.78 -49.26
C ARG A 45 -17.01 -13.41 -49.22
N GLN A 46 -17.68 -13.45 -50.37
CA GLN A 46 -18.97 -14.12 -50.52
C GLN A 46 -18.79 -15.64 -50.46
N ILE A 47 -17.71 -16.15 -51.05
CA ILE A 47 -17.31 -17.56 -50.95
C ILE A 47 -17.13 -17.97 -49.48
N LEU A 48 -16.48 -17.14 -48.66
CA LEU A 48 -16.24 -17.39 -47.23
C LEU A 48 -17.52 -17.53 -46.39
N LEU A 49 -18.60 -16.89 -46.83
CA LEU A 49 -19.92 -16.96 -46.20
C LEU A 49 -20.86 -17.96 -46.88
N SER A 50 -20.44 -18.58 -47.99
CA SER A 50 -21.16 -19.63 -48.71
C SER A 50 -20.67 -21.03 -48.29
N ASP A 51 -21.51 -22.05 -48.37
CA ASP A 51 -21.18 -23.39 -47.88
C ASP A 51 -20.14 -24.08 -48.81
N SER A 52 -18.92 -24.30 -48.30
CA SER A 52 -17.68 -24.55 -49.06
C SER A 52 -17.45 -25.98 -49.57
N ASN A 53 -18.50 -26.74 -49.86
CA ASN A 53 -18.35 -28.14 -50.29
C ASN A 53 -18.15 -28.35 -51.80
N TYR A 54 -18.00 -27.30 -52.62
CA TYR A 54 -17.86 -27.46 -54.07
C TYR A 54 -16.84 -26.50 -54.68
N ASP A 55 -16.17 -27.00 -55.72
CA ASP A 55 -15.12 -26.36 -56.50
C ASP A 55 -15.59 -24.98 -57.00
N CYS A 56 -14.77 -23.94 -56.82
CA CYS A 56 -15.13 -22.54 -57.11
C CYS A 56 -15.38 -22.25 -58.61
N SER A 57 -15.26 -23.25 -59.49
CA SER A 57 -15.39 -23.13 -60.93
C SER A 57 -16.83 -23.10 -61.48
N ASP A 58 -17.84 -23.52 -60.70
CA ASP A 58 -19.17 -23.85 -61.26
C ASP A 58 -20.35 -22.93 -60.84
N LYS A 59 -20.19 -21.95 -59.94
CA LYS A 59 -21.28 -21.04 -59.50
C LYS A 59 -21.14 -19.62 -60.03
N SER A 60 -22.26 -18.99 -60.40
CA SER A 60 -22.28 -17.57 -60.76
C SER A 60 -22.22 -16.67 -59.51
N GLY A 61 -21.66 -15.46 -59.64
CA GLY A 61 -21.50 -14.54 -58.51
C GLY A 61 -22.82 -14.12 -57.84
N GLU A 62 -23.93 -14.06 -58.59
CA GLU A 62 -25.25 -13.74 -58.05
C GLU A 62 -25.82 -14.88 -57.18
N GLU A 63 -25.58 -16.13 -57.57
CA GLU A 63 -25.99 -17.29 -56.76
C GLU A 63 -25.22 -17.35 -55.44
N MET A 64 -23.93 -17.00 -55.47
CA MET A 64 -23.09 -16.92 -54.26
C MET A 64 -23.57 -15.80 -53.33
N LEU A 65 -23.97 -14.65 -53.87
CA LEU A 65 -24.51 -13.53 -53.10
C LEU A 65 -25.80 -13.91 -52.34
N GLU A 66 -26.75 -14.55 -53.02
CA GLU A 66 -28.03 -14.95 -52.41
C GLU A 66 -27.88 -16.08 -51.38
N GLU A 67 -26.85 -16.92 -51.52
CA GLU A 67 -26.51 -17.93 -50.51
C GLU A 67 -25.83 -17.28 -49.29
N ALA A 68 -24.92 -16.31 -49.51
CA ALA A 68 -24.31 -15.54 -48.43
C ALA A 68 -25.32 -14.73 -47.60
N LYS A 69 -26.33 -14.12 -48.25
CA LYS A 69 -27.43 -13.43 -47.55
C LYS A 69 -28.24 -14.37 -46.66
N ARG A 70 -28.63 -15.55 -47.19
CA ARG A 70 -29.36 -16.57 -46.40
C ARG A 70 -28.55 -17.07 -45.22
N ASN A 71 -27.25 -17.26 -45.40
CA ASN A 71 -26.36 -17.64 -44.32
C ASN A 71 -26.29 -16.54 -43.24
N LEU A 72 -26.15 -15.25 -43.63
CA LEU A 72 -26.21 -14.11 -42.70
C LEU A 72 -27.52 -14.00 -41.91
N GLU A 73 -28.66 -14.30 -42.54
CA GLU A 73 -29.96 -14.33 -41.84
C GLU A 73 -30.02 -15.44 -40.79
N SER A 74 -29.49 -16.62 -41.14
CA SER A 74 -29.44 -17.77 -40.23
C SER A 74 -28.44 -17.61 -39.09
N LEU A 75 -27.43 -16.75 -39.27
CA LEU A 75 -26.47 -16.43 -38.22
C LEU A 75 -27.19 -15.74 -37.05
N ARG A 76 -27.16 -16.43 -35.92
CA ARG A 76 -27.69 -15.92 -34.64
C ARG A 76 -27.02 -14.61 -34.23
N PHE A 77 -25.77 -14.40 -34.63
CA PHE A 77 -25.05 -13.16 -34.40
C PHE A 77 -24.04 -12.89 -35.53
N PHE A 78 -23.99 -11.65 -35.98
CA PHE A 78 -22.95 -11.11 -36.85
C PHE A 78 -22.82 -9.61 -36.55
N GLY A 79 -21.71 -9.00 -36.95
CA GLY A 79 -21.42 -7.62 -36.64
C GLY A 79 -20.67 -6.91 -37.77
N LEU A 80 -20.94 -5.63 -37.94
CA LEU A 80 -20.25 -4.75 -38.86
C LEU A 80 -18.97 -4.15 -38.26
N THR A 81 -17.87 -4.16 -39.01
CA THR A 81 -16.56 -3.67 -38.55
C THR A 81 -16.58 -2.21 -38.10
N GLU A 82 -17.41 -1.37 -38.73
CA GLU A 82 -17.57 0.05 -38.37
C GLU A 82 -18.23 0.23 -36.99
N TYR A 83 -18.90 -0.83 -36.50
CA TYR A 83 -19.57 -0.89 -35.21
C TYR A 83 -18.91 -1.91 -34.26
N HIS A 84 -17.59 -2.13 -34.41
CA HIS A 84 -16.82 -3.18 -33.73
C HIS A 84 -17.01 -3.20 -32.20
N ASP A 85 -17.01 -2.05 -31.54
CA ASP A 85 -17.24 -1.95 -30.10
C ASP A 85 -18.65 -2.39 -29.69
N LEU A 86 -19.65 -2.06 -30.51
CA LEU A 86 -21.04 -2.47 -30.29
C LEU A 86 -21.19 -3.98 -30.46
N ASN A 87 -20.52 -4.55 -31.45
CA ASN A 87 -20.52 -5.99 -31.71
C ASN A 87 -19.78 -6.78 -30.63
N GLN A 88 -18.66 -6.27 -30.12
CA GLN A 88 -17.94 -6.88 -29.00
C GLN A 88 -18.85 -7.02 -27.79
N LYS A 89 -19.61 -5.96 -27.50
CA LYS A 89 -20.54 -5.90 -26.38
C LYS A 89 -21.74 -6.83 -26.59
N LEU A 90 -22.30 -6.93 -27.79
CA LEU A 90 -23.34 -7.91 -28.09
C LEU A 90 -22.82 -9.36 -27.97
N PHE A 91 -21.62 -9.66 -28.48
CA PHE A 91 -21.05 -11.01 -28.45
C PHE A 91 -20.81 -11.50 -27.02
N ILE A 92 -20.21 -10.67 -26.15
CA ILE A 92 -20.00 -10.98 -24.72
C ILE A 92 -21.33 -11.27 -24.00
N LYS A 93 -22.41 -10.63 -24.48
CA LYS A 93 -23.74 -10.66 -23.87
C LYS A 93 -24.56 -11.86 -24.33
N THR A 94 -24.42 -12.29 -25.60
CA THR A 94 -25.08 -13.48 -26.15
C THR A 94 -24.54 -14.78 -25.55
N PHE A 95 -23.24 -14.87 -25.25
CA PHE A 95 -22.62 -16.07 -24.65
C PHE A 95 -22.57 -16.02 -23.11
N SER A 96 -23.55 -15.35 -22.50
CA SER A 96 -23.84 -15.40 -21.06
C SER A 96 -22.62 -15.14 -20.16
N GLY A 97 -21.79 -14.14 -20.49
CA GLY A 97 -20.74 -13.62 -19.60
C GLY A 97 -19.60 -14.58 -19.23
N SER A 98 -19.60 -15.81 -19.76
CA SER A 98 -18.50 -16.79 -19.56
C SER A 98 -17.25 -16.41 -20.36
N PHE A 99 -17.40 -15.52 -21.34
CA PHE A 99 -16.36 -15.07 -22.23
C PHE A 99 -16.29 -13.54 -22.19
N ARG A 100 -15.21 -12.99 -21.61
CA ARG A 100 -14.88 -11.56 -21.66
C ARG A 100 -13.61 -11.39 -22.46
N PHE A 101 -13.65 -10.51 -23.46
CA PHE A 101 -12.44 -10.14 -24.18
C PHE A 101 -11.56 -9.27 -23.28
N LEU A 102 -10.33 -9.72 -23.02
CA LEU A 102 -9.33 -9.00 -22.20
C LEU A 102 -8.84 -7.69 -22.83
N LYS A 103 -9.14 -7.47 -24.11
CA LYS A 103 -8.71 -6.32 -24.90
C LYS A 103 -9.85 -5.88 -25.80
N GLU A 104 -10.11 -4.57 -25.83
CA GLU A 104 -11.10 -3.96 -26.72
C GLU A 104 -10.72 -4.21 -28.19
N PHE A 105 -11.73 -4.37 -29.04
CA PHE A 105 -11.55 -4.48 -30.48
C PHE A 105 -10.99 -3.16 -31.01
N LYS A 106 -9.70 -3.13 -31.32
CA LYS A 106 -9.11 -1.99 -32.00
C LYS A 106 -9.40 -2.10 -33.49
N VAL A 107 -10.13 -1.14 -34.03
CA VAL A 107 -10.27 -0.98 -35.48
C VAL A 107 -8.87 -0.71 -36.04
N LYS A 108 -8.33 -1.64 -36.82
CA LYS A 108 -7.15 -1.36 -37.64
C LYS A 108 -7.65 -0.66 -38.89
N ASN A 109 -7.65 0.67 -38.89
CA ASN A 109 -8.09 1.53 -40.01
C ASN A 109 -7.22 1.43 -41.28
N GLN A 110 -6.37 0.41 -41.39
CA GLN A 110 -5.50 0.22 -42.53
C GLN A 110 -5.47 -1.26 -42.87
N THR A 111 -6.34 -1.66 -43.78
CA THR A 111 -5.98 -2.73 -44.69
C THR A 111 -5.02 -2.14 -45.75
N LYS A 112 -4.16 -2.97 -46.35
CA LYS A 112 -3.31 -2.52 -47.48
C LYS A 112 -4.15 -1.93 -48.63
N ALA A 113 -5.42 -2.32 -48.73
CA ALA A 113 -6.37 -1.75 -49.66
C ALA A 113 -6.76 -0.31 -49.27
N ASP A 114 -6.93 -0.01 -47.98
CA ASP A 114 -7.26 1.35 -47.49
C ASP A 114 -6.12 2.35 -47.70
N GLU A 115 -4.85 1.94 -47.59
CA GLU A 115 -3.69 2.78 -47.95
C GLU A 115 -3.69 3.10 -49.45
N PHE A 116 -3.97 2.10 -50.30
CA PHE A 116 -4.08 2.30 -51.74
C PHE A 116 -5.29 3.17 -52.12
N TYR A 117 -6.39 3.05 -51.37
CA TYR A 117 -7.61 3.84 -51.55
C TYR A 117 -7.43 5.30 -51.12
N TYR A 118 -6.67 5.56 -50.04
CA TYR A 118 -6.36 6.91 -49.58
C TYR A 118 -5.49 7.67 -50.60
N ASP A 119 -4.51 7.00 -51.20
CA ASP A 119 -3.68 7.56 -52.27
C ASP A 119 -4.49 7.81 -53.57
N LEU A 120 -5.47 6.95 -53.88
CA LEU A 120 -6.40 7.15 -55.00
C LEU A 120 -7.38 8.31 -54.75
N LYS A 121 -7.87 8.48 -53.51
CA LYS A 121 -8.77 9.58 -53.13
C LYS A 121 -8.09 10.95 -53.23
N MET A 122 -6.77 11.01 -53.04
CA MET A 122 -5.99 12.23 -53.25
C MET A 122 -5.85 12.61 -54.73
N ASN A 123 -6.00 11.65 -55.65
CA ASN A 123 -5.97 11.87 -57.10
C ASN A 123 -7.37 11.71 -57.70
N ASN A 124 -8.18 12.76 -57.53
CA ASN A 124 -9.55 12.88 -58.00
C ASN A 124 -9.74 12.41 -59.46
N SER A 125 -10.30 11.22 -59.65
CA SER A 125 -10.95 10.84 -60.90
C SER A 125 -12.15 9.95 -60.61
N ASP A 126 -13.34 10.55 -60.64
CA ASP A 126 -14.63 9.88 -60.44
C ASP A 126 -14.84 8.65 -61.35
N LYS A 127 -14.14 8.62 -62.50
CA LYS A 127 -14.08 7.47 -63.41
C LYS A 127 -13.44 6.22 -62.80
N ILE A 128 -12.45 6.38 -61.91
CA ILE A 128 -11.80 5.25 -61.24
C ILE A 128 -12.69 4.74 -60.11
N LEU A 129 -13.33 5.63 -59.34
CA LEU A 129 -14.28 5.22 -58.29
C LEU A 129 -15.46 4.45 -58.89
N TYR A 130 -16.07 4.96 -59.97
CA TYR A 130 -17.19 4.29 -60.64
C TYR A 130 -16.82 2.89 -61.14
N LYS A 131 -15.60 2.74 -61.70
CA LYS A 131 -15.11 1.46 -62.19
C LYS A 131 -14.80 0.47 -61.05
N ILE A 132 -14.37 0.97 -59.89
CA ILE A 132 -14.17 0.15 -58.68
C ILE A 132 -15.52 -0.28 -58.08
N GLU A 133 -16.51 0.60 -58.06
CA GLU A 133 -17.88 0.28 -57.61
C GLU A 133 -18.56 -0.73 -58.54
N GLU A 134 -18.37 -0.62 -59.86
CA GLU A 134 -18.86 -1.58 -60.84
C GLU A 134 -18.25 -2.98 -60.62
N LEU A 135 -16.92 -3.04 -60.40
CA LEU A 135 -16.19 -4.29 -60.16
C LEU A 135 -16.50 -4.94 -58.80
N ASN A 136 -16.94 -4.18 -57.80
CA ASN A 136 -17.29 -4.68 -56.45
C ASN A 136 -18.81 -4.63 -56.15
N SER A 137 -19.63 -4.52 -57.19
CA SER A 137 -21.07 -4.26 -57.06
C SER A 137 -21.82 -5.31 -56.22
N LEU A 138 -21.40 -6.59 -56.29
CA LEU A 138 -22.02 -7.66 -55.48
C LEU A 138 -21.66 -7.54 -53.98
N ASP A 139 -20.43 -7.13 -53.64
CA ASP A 139 -20.02 -6.97 -52.25
C ASP A 139 -20.72 -5.78 -51.58
N MET A 140 -20.92 -4.70 -52.34
CA MET A 140 -21.70 -3.55 -51.88
C MET A 140 -23.14 -3.94 -51.55
N GLN A 141 -23.76 -4.82 -52.37
CA GLN A 141 -25.10 -5.33 -52.10
C GLN A 141 -25.14 -6.23 -50.86
N LEU A 142 -24.13 -7.08 -50.64
CA LEU A 142 -24.05 -7.90 -49.43
C LEU A 142 -23.87 -7.07 -48.16
N TYR A 143 -23.03 -6.02 -48.24
CA TYR A 143 -22.78 -5.09 -47.13
C TYR A 143 -24.04 -4.34 -46.71
N GLU A 144 -24.75 -3.72 -47.66
CA GLU A 144 -26.00 -2.99 -47.34
C GLU A 144 -27.06 -3.94 -46.76
N PHE A 145 -27.16 -5.16 -47.27
CA PHE A 145 -28.05 -6.17 -46.69
C PHE A 145 -27.69 -6.52 -45.23
N ALA A 146 -26.40 -6.77 -44.94
CA ALA A 146 -25.94 -7.07 -43.59
C ALA A 146 -26.22 -5.90 -42.62
N LYS A 147 -26.04 -4.67 -43.10
CA LYS A 147 -26.30 -3.45 -42.34
C LYS A 147 -27.77 -3.26 -42.02
N ASP A 148 -28.65 -3.40 -43.00
CA ASP A 148 -30.09 -3.30 -42.78
C ASP A 148 -30.60 -4.38 -41.82
N LEU A 149 -30.13 -5.62 -41.97
CA LEU A 149 -30.49 -6.73 -41.09
C LEU A 149 -30.04 -6.48 -39.64
N PHE A 150 -28.84 -5.90 -39.45
CA PHE A 150 -28.32 -5.52 -38.12
C PHE A 150 -29.21 -4.47 -37.44
N PHE A 151 -29.55 -3.37 -38.14
CA PHE A 151 -30.40 -2.33 -37.57
C PHE A 151 -31.85 -2.76 -37.38
N LYS A 152 -32.38 -3.63 -38.25
CA LYS A 152 -33.72 -4.22 -38.10
C LYS A 152 -33.85 -5.02 -36.80
N ARG A 153 -32.80 -5.73 -36.39
CA ARG A 153 -32.76 -6.46 -35.11
C ARG A 153 -32.74 -5.55 -33.87
N LEU A 154 -32.44 -4.26 -34.03
CA LEU A 154 -32.39 -3.28 -32.93
C LEU A 154 -33.72 -2.50 -32.75
N LYS A 155 -34.54 -2.36 -33.80
CA LYS A 155 -35.70 -1.45 -33.82
C LYS A 155 -37.01 -1.99 -33.21
N SER A 156 -37.15 -3.30 -33.04
CA SER A 156 -38.42 -3.88 -32.59
C SER A 156 -38.23 -5.08 -31.69
N GLN A 157 -39.13 -5.25 -30.72
CA GLN A 157 -39.07 -6.33 -29.75
C GLN A 157 -40.39 -7.09 -29.65
N ILE A 158 -40.27 -8.38 -29.34
CA ILE A 158 -41.36 -9.29 -29.01
C ILE A 158 -40.89 -10.09 -27.80
N VAL A 159 -41.77 -10.31 -26.83
CA VAL A 159 -41.50 -11.11 -25.64
C VAL A 159 -42.18 -12.47 -25.82
N LYS A 160 -41.46 -13.57 -25.55
CA LYS A 160 -42.04 -14.91 -25.48
C LYS A 160 -42.11 -15.36 -24.04
N ILE A 161 -43.30 -15.75 -23.57
CA ILE A 161 -43.48 -16.45 -22.31
C ILE A 161 -44.05 -17.83 -22.66
N ASP A 162 -43.29 -18.88 -22.35
CA ASP A 162 -43.56 -20.27 -22.76
C ASP A 162 -43.74 -20.42 -24.29
N GLU A 163 -44.96 -20.73 -24.74
CA GLU A 163 -45.34 -20.89 -26.16
C GLU A 163 -45.97 -19.61 -26.75
N VAL A 164 -46.25 -18.59 -25.93
CA VAL A 164 -47.02 -17.41 -26.35
C VAL A 164 -46.08 -16.23 -26.62
N LEU A 165 -46.25 -15.60 -27.78
CA LEU A 165 -45.53 -14.39 -28.18
C LEU A 165 -46.40 -13.15 -27.96
N SER A 166 -45.80 -12.06 -27.51
CA SER A 166 -46.46 -10.75 -27.42
C SER A 166 -46.63 -10.12 -28.81
N ASP A 167 -47.44 -9.07 -28.87
CA ASP A 167 -47.42 -8.17 -30.02
C ASP A 167 -46.06 -7.48 -30.15
N LYS A 168 -45.73 -7.09 -31.38
CA LYS A 168 -44.48 -6.43 -31.72
C LYS A 168 -44.52 -4.98 -31.24
N CYS A 169 -43.58 -4.61 -30.38
CA CYS A 169 -43.40 -3.24 -29.90
C CYS A 169 -42.22 -2.57 -30.64
N GLU A 170 -42.46 -1.41 -31.23
CA GLU A 170 -41.41 -0.57 -31.83
C GLU A 170 -40.84 0.37 -30.77
N LEU A 171 -39.51 0.43 -30.67
CA LEU A 171 -38.81 1.22 -29.66
C LEU A 171 -38.24 2.47 -30.29
N ASP A 172 -38.95 3.58 -30.11
CA ASP A 172 -38.51 4.89 -30.59
C ASP A 172 -37.68 5.65 -29.55
N ILE A 173 -37.98 5.49 -28.25
CA ILE A 173 -37.32 6.18 -27.12
C ILE A 173 -37.34 5.27 -25.88
N GLY A 174 -36.31 5.39 -25.04
CA GLY A 174 -36.24 4.73 -23.74
C GLY A 174 -35.69 3.31 -23.80
N VAL A 175 -35.82 2.62 -22.69
CA VAL A 175 -35.18 1.34 -22.46
C VAL A 175 -36.21 0.21 -22.47
N PRO A 176 -35.96 -0.91 -23.19
CA PRO A 176 -36.89 -2.04 -23.23
C PRO A 176 -37.13 -2.64 -21.84
N GLN A 177 -38.26 -2.27 -21.23
CA GLN A 177 -38.67 -2.70 -19.91
C GLN A 177 -39.02 -4.19 -19.93
N GLY A 178 -38.56 -4.94 -18.91
CA GLY A 178 -38.76 -6.40 -18.83
C GLY A 178 -37.79 -7.23 -19.67
N SER A 179 -36.97 -6.60 -20.53
CA SER A 179 -35.81 -7.29 -21.08
C SER A 179 -34.77 -7.52 -19.98
N ILE A 180 -34.01 -8.63 -20.06
CA ILE A 180 -32.87 -8.90 -19.16
C ILE A 180 -31.89 -7.71 -19.13
N LEU A 181 -31.90 -6.89 -20.19
CA LEU A 181 -30.96 -5.80 -20.43
C LEU A 181 -31.53 -4.42 -20.08
N GLY A 182 -32.82 -4.33 -19.75
CA GLY A 182 -33.50 -3.10 -19.41
C GLY A 182 -32.84 -2.35 -18.25
N PRO A 183 -32.61 -2.98 -17.08
CA PRO A 183 -31.96 -2.31 -15.96
C PRO A 183 -30.57 -1.74 -16.31
N LEU A 184 -29.80 -2.42 -17.17
CA LEU A 184 -28.46 -1.97 -17.58
C LEU A 184 -28.51 -0.75 -18.50
N PHE A 185 -29.43 -0.74 -19.47
CA PHE A 185 -29.58 0.40 -20.36
C PHE A 185 -30.12 1.63 -19.62
N PHE A 186 -31.00 1.44 -18.62
CA PHE A 186 -31.48 2.53 -17.78
C PHE A 186 -30.36 3.15 -16.94
N ILE A 187 -29.49 2.33 -16.34
CA ILE A 187 -28.30 2.82 -15.61
C ILE A 187 -27.36 3.62 -16.52
N ILE A 188 -27.17 3.19 -17.77
CA ILE A 188 -26.35 3.92 -18.74
C ILE A 188 -26.99 5.27 -19.10
N PHE A 189 -28.33 5.28 -19.25
CA PHE A 189 -29.09 6.47 -19.60
C PHE A 189 -29.01 7.57 -18.52
N ILE A 190 -28.97 7.20 -17.24
CA ILE A 190 -28.91 8.16 -16.12
C ILE A 190 -27.49 8.46 -15.62
N ASN A 191 -26.45 7.90 -16.25
CA ASN A 191 -25.09 7.89 -15.71
C ASN A 191 -24.40 9.26 -15.71
N ASP A 192 -24.87 10.21 -16.52
CA ASP A 192 -24.38 11.60 -16.56
C ASP A 192 -25.03 12.50 -15.49
N LEU A 193 -26.13 12.06 -14.87
CA LEU A 193 -26.85 12.81 -13.85
C LEU A 193 -25.96 13.31 -12.68
N PRO A 194 -25.01 12.53 -12.12
CA PRO A 194 -24.15 13.01 -11.04
C PRO A 194 -23.25 14.16 -11.47
N ASN A 195 -22.81 14.16 -12.73
CA ASN A 195 -21.99 15.23 -13.28
C ASN A 195 -22.84 16.50 -13.50
N TYR A 196 -24.10 16.35 -13.93
CA TYR A 196 -25.01 17.50 -14.09
C TYR A 196 -25.34 18.18 -12.74
N LEU A 197 -25.29 17.43 -11.64
CA LEU A 197 -25.64 17.93 -10.30
C LEU A 197 -24.49 18.60 -9.53
N GLU A 198 -23.24 18.52 -10.04
CA GLU A 198 -21.91 19.14 -9.73
C GLU A 198 -21.62 19.75 -8.32
N GLU A 199 -22.60 20.25 -7.59
CA GLU A 199 -22.51 20.83 -6.23
C GLU A 199 -23.25 20.00 -5.16
N ILE A 200 -23.89 18.89 -5.55
CA ILE A 200 -24.73 18.06 -4.68
C ILE A 200 -24.16 16.66 -4.64
N LEU A 201 -23.97 16.10 -3.45
CA LEU A 201 -23.48 14.74 -3.29
C LEU A 201 -24.61 13.78 -3.65
N SER A 202 -24.67 13.37 -4.92
CA SER A 202 -25.65 12.43 -5.45
C SER A 202 -25.11 11.00 -5.45
N LYS A 203 -25.86 10.06 -4.87
CA LYS A 203 -25.60 8.62 -5.01
C LYS A 203 -26.67 8.00 -5.90
N LEU A 204 -26.23 7.33 -6.96
CA LEU A 204 -27.10 6.54 -7.82
C LEU A 204 -26.99 5.07 -7.46
N PHE A 205 -28.12 4.39 -7.36
CA PHE A 205 -28.17 2.94 -7.33
C PHE A 205 -29.37 2.45 -8.14
N ALA A 206 -29.11 1.82 -9.28
CA ALA A 206 -30.16 1.42 -10.22
C ALA A 206 -31.10 2.58 -10.56
N ASP A 207 -32.37 2.52 -10.17
CA ASP A 207 -33.40 3.54 -10.36
C ASP A 207 -33.55 4.53 -9.20
N ASP A 208 -32.91 4.27 -8.05
CA ASP A 208 -32.96 5.14 -6.87
C ASP A 208 -31.83 6.19 -6.91
N THR A 209 -32.22 7.48 -6.82
CA THR A 209 -31.29 8.61 -6.75
C THR A 209 -31.38 9.28 -5.39
N THR A 210 -30.27 9.34 -4.64
CA THR A 210 -30.22 10.03 -3.34
C THR A 210 -29.41 11.32 -3.46
N LEU A 211 -29.99 12.46 -3.08
CA LEU A 211 -29.29 13.74 -2.94
C LEU A 211 -28.98 14.02 -1.47
N MET A 212 -27.76 14.45 -1.18
CA MET A 212 -27.33 14.82 0.18
C MET A 212 -26.87 16.28 0.24
N PHE A 213 -27.37 17.00 1.24
CA PHE A 213 -27.02 18.40 1.51
C PHE A 213 -26.53 18.57 2.96
N SER A 214 -25.59 19.49 3.19
CA SER A 214 -25.05 19.79 4.51
C SER A 214 -24.97 21.30 4.72
N SER A 215 -25.36 21.76 5.91
CA SER A 215 -25.25 23.16 6.32
C SER A 215 -25.26 23.28 7.84
N ASN A 216 -24.63 24.33 8.35
CA ASN A 216 -24.61 24.64 9.79
C ASN A 216 -25.93 25.30 10.26
N ASN A 217 -26.72 25.84 9.33
CA ASN A 217 -28.01 26.49 9.60
C ASN A 217 -29.13 25.87 8.73
N PHE A 218 -30.36 25.88 9.25
CA PHE A 218 -31.52 25.31 8.57
C PHE A 218 -31.96 26.10 7.33
N ASP A 219 -31.95 27.44 7.38
CA ASP A 219 -32.41 28.25 6.24
C ASP A 219 -31.53 28.05 4.98
N PRO A 220 -30.19 28.10 5.07
CA PRO A 220 -29.33 27.78 3.92
C PRO A 220 -29.44 26.31 3.48
N LEU A 221 -29.73 25.39 4.41
CA LEU A 221 -29.95 23.98 4.06
C LEU A 221 -31.20 23.80 3.21
N ASN A 222 -32.29 24.47 3.59
CA ASN A 222 -33.57 24.43 2.88
C ASN A 222 -33.47 25.09 1.50
N ASP A 223 -32.74 26.20 1.39
CA ASP A 223 -32.50 26.87 0.10
C ASP A 223 -31.65 26.01 -0.84
N ASN A 224 -30.61 25.34 -0.33
CA ASN A 224 -29.78 24.43 -1.12
C ASN A 224 -30.55 23.19 -1.57
N LEU A 225 -31.40 22.63 -0.69
CA LEU A 225 -32.27 21.51 -1.02
C LEU A 225 -33.24 21.88 -2.15
N LYS A 226 -33.90 23.05 -2.08
CA LYS A 226 -34.80 23.52 -3.14
C LYS A 226 -34.08 23.68 -4.47
N LYS A 227 -32.92 24.34 -4.49
CA LYS A 227 -32.11 24.52 -5.70
C LYS A 227 -31.69 23.18 -6.32
N GLY A 228 -31.36 22.19 -5.48
CA GLY A 228 -30.97 20.87 -5.97
C GLY A 228 -32.11 20.08 -6.60
N ILE A 229 -33.31 20.15 -6.02
CA ILE A 229 -34.50 19.55 -6.60
C ILE A 229 -34.89 20.26 -7.91
N GLU A 230 -34.73 21.59 -8.00
CA GLU A 230 -34.94 22.35 -9.25
C GLU A 230 -34.03 21.86 -10.38
N ARG A 231 -32.72 21.74 -10.12
CA ARG A 231 -31.75 21.24 -11.11
C ARG A 231 -32.03 19.82 -11.56
N LEU A 232 -32.41 18.94 -10.63
CA LEU A 232 -32.79 17.56 -10.98
C LEU A 232 -34.03 17.54 -11.88
N ASN A 233 -35.04 18.38 -11.60
CA ASN A 233 -36.24 18.49 -12.41
C ASN A 233 -35.93 19.01 -13.83
N GLU A 234 -35.00 19.95 -13.98
CA GLU A 234 -34.52 20.42 -15.28
C GLU A 234 -33.83 19.31 -16.08
N TRP A 235 -32.92 18.57 -15.45
CA TRP A 235 -32.25 17.42 -16.09
C TRP A 235 -33.25 16.34 -16.50
N CYS A 236 -34.24 16.04 -15.65
CA CYS A 236 -35.29 15.07 -15.98
C CYS A 236 -36.08 15.54 -17.21
N LYS A 237 -36.51 16.81 -17.26
CA LYS A 237 -37.22 17.36 -18.42
C LYS A 237 -36.40 17.31 -19.71
N TYR A 238 -35.10 17.61 -19.63
CA TYR A 238 -34.18 17.54 -20.77
C TYR A 238 -34.09 16.11 -21.32
N ASN A 239 -34.06 15.13 -20.43
CA ASN A 239 -34.00 13.70 -20.77
C ASN A 239 -35.38 13.03 -20.89
N GLN A 240 -36.47 13.80 -20.97
CA GLN A 240 -37.85 13.30 -21.07
C GLN A 240 -38.30 12.35 -19.94
N LEU A 241 -37.64 12.44 -18.78
CA LEU A 241 -37.97 11.76 -17.53
C LEU A 241 -38.86 12.65 -16.64
N TYR A 242 -39.53 12.04 -15.66
CA TYR A 242 -40.27 12.78 -14.63
C TYR A 242 -40.00 12.26 -13.21
N ILE A 243 -40.00 13.19 -12.25
CA ILE A 243 -39.86 12.89 -10.83
C ILE A 243 -41.19 12.38 -10.28
N LYS A 244 -41.17 11.26 -9.56
CA LYS A 244 -42.36 10.74 -8.87
C LYS A 244 -42.44 11.33 -7.47
N TRP A 245 -43.11 12.48 -7.35
CA TRP A 245 -43.23 13.23 -6.10
C TRP A 245 -43.79 12.40 -4.94
N ASP A 246 -44.80 11.55 -5.17
CA ASP A 246 -45.42 10.70 -4.13
C ASP A 246 -44.45 9.71 -3.47
N LYS A 247 -43.43 9.28 -4.22
CA LYS A 247 -42.39 8.36 -3.74
C LYS A 247 -41.15 9.07 -3.21
N THR A 248 -41.04 10.37 -3.44
CA THR A 248 -39.89 11.17 -3.01
C THR A 248 -40.03 11.52 -1.54
N LYS A 249 -38.96 11.33 -0.75
CA LYS A 249 -38.96 11.55 0.71
C LYS A 249 -37.75 12.39 1.13
N ILE A 250 -37.89 13.17 2.20
CA ILE A 250 -36.82 13.98 2.80
C ILE A 250 -36.57 13.52 4.24
N MET A 251 -35.32 13.30 4.62
CA MET A 251 -34.91 12.99 5.98
C MET A 251 -33.88 14.00 6.47
N PHE A 252 -34.09 14.56 7.67
CA PHE A 252 -33.10 15.41 8.34
C PHE A 252 -32.34 14.61 9.40
N ILE A 253 -31.01 14.67 9.36
CA ILE A 253 -30.10 14.13 10.36
C ILE A 253 -29.45 15.31 11.09
N THR A 254 -29.78 15.52 12.35
CA THR A 254 -29.17 16.59 13.14
C THR A 254 -29.01 16.20 14.60
N SER A 255 -28.09 16.87 15.28
CA SER A 255 -27.97 16.81 16.74
C SER A 255 -28.93 17.75 17.48
N MET A 256 -29.67 18.62 16.77
CA MET A 256 -30.61 19.58 17.35
C MET A 256 -32.06 19.05 17.36
N ARG A 257 -32.88 19.48 18.32
CA ARG A 257 -34.35 19.30 18.23
C ARG A 257 -34.88 20.25 17.15
N ILE A 258 -35.19 19.72 15.96
CA ILE A 258 -35.92 20.45 14.93
C ILE A 258 -37.41 20.44 15.33
N ASN A 259 -38.06 21.60 15.34
CA ASN A 259 -39.52 21.66 15.45
C ASN A 259 -40.13 20.94 14.24
N ARG A 260 -41.04 19.98 14.48
CA ARG A 260 -41.61 19.08 13.47
C ARG A 260 -42.13 19.82 12.22
N VAL A 261 -41.29 19.86 11.18
CA VAL A 261 -41.73 20.16 9.81
C VAL A 261 -42.15 18.82 9.22
N ASN A 262 -43.45 18.63 9.01
CA ASN A 262 -43.99 17.35 8.52
C ASN A 262 -43.87 17.21 6.99
N SER A 263 -43.78 18.32 6.27
CA SER A 263 -43.69 18.35 4.82
C SER A 263 -43.05 19.64 4.31
N ILE A 264 -42.45 19.57 3.13
CA ILE A 264 -41.90 20.72 2.41
C ILE A 264 -42.64 20.84 1.08
N LEU A 265 -43.23 22.02 0.85
CA LEU A 265 -43.96 22.30 -0.39
C LEU A 265 -43.00 22.77 -1.48
N PHE A 266 -43.06 22.11 -2.65
CA PHE A 266 -42.23 22.42 -3.80
C PHE A 266 -43.07 22.43 -5.09
N GLN A 267 -43.17 23.59 -5.76
CA GLN A 267 -43.91 23.77 -7.02
C GLN A 267 -45.33 23.13 -6.99
N ASN A 268 -46.10 23.35 -5.91
CA ASN A 268 -47.42 22.78 -5.62
C ASN A 268 -47.49 21.28 -5.27
N ASN A 269 -46.36 20.58 -5.18
CA ASN A 269 -46.29 19.20 -4.69
C ASN A 269 -45.76 19.17 -3.25
N GLU A 270 -46.39 18.39 -2.39
CA GLU A 270 -46.01 18.24 -0.99
C GLU A 270 -45.08 17.03 -0.82
N ILE A 271 -43.84 17.26 -0.38
CA ILE A 271 -42.85 16.20 -0.15
C ILE A 271 -42.84 15.87 1.35
N GLU A 272 -43.07 14.61 1.68
CA GLU A 272 -43.12 14.12 3.06
C GLU A 272 -41.73 14.09 3.71
N VAL A 273 -41.64 14.61 4.94
CA VAL A 273 -40.44 14.52 5.77
C VAL A 273 -40.55 13.31 6.68
N VAL A 274 -39.59 12.38 6.59
CA VAL A 274 -39.58 11.11 7.31
C VAL A 274 -38.45 11.05 8.34
N GLU A 275 -38.70 10.39 9.47
CA GLU A 275 -37.68 10.17 10.52
C GLU A 275 -36.81 8.93 10.25
N LYS A 276 -37.27 8.03 9.36
CA LYS A 276 -36.58 6.79 8.99
C LYS A 276 -36.97 6.39 7.57
N PHE A 277 -36.00 6.01 6.75
CA PHE A 277 -36.25 5.38 5.45
C PHE A 277 -35.26 4.23 5.20
N LYS A 278 -35.58 3.34 4.27
CA LYS A 278 -34.81 2.12 4.01
C LYS A 278 -34.05 2.27 2.70
N LEU A 279 -32.81 2.73 2.78
CA LEU A 279 -31.92 2.86 1.62
C LEU A 279 -31.27 1.49 1.32
N LEU A 280 -31.53 0.92 0.13
CA LEU A 280 -30.82 -0.25 -0.38
C LEU A 280 -30.78 -1.48 0.54
N GLY A 281 -31.84 -1.69 1.32
CA GLY A 281 -31.94 -2.85 2.23
C GLY A 281 -31.40 -2.62 3.65
N MET A 282 -30.68 -1.53 3.90
CA MET A 282 -30.27 -1.12 5.25
C MET A 282 -31.33 -0.20 5.86
N GLU A 283 -31.75 -0.51 7.09
CA GLU A 283 -32.58 0.40 7.88
C GLU A 283 -31.69 1.44 8.56
N ASP A 284 -31.59 2.64 7.99
CA ASP A 284 -30.89 3.73 8.65
C ASP A 284 -31.77 4.29 9.78
N LYS A 285 -31.48 3.87 11.01
CA LYS A 285 -32.02 4.54 12.21
C LYS A 285 -31.27 5.86 12.41
N PRO A 286 -31.94 6.93 12.86
CA PRO A 286 -31.25 8.13 13.32
C PRO A 286 -30.44 7.74 14.57
N ILE A 287 -29.12 7.55 14.39
CA ILE A 287 -28.22 7.29 15.51
C ILE A 287 -28.07 8.61 16.25
N LEU A 288 -28.81 8.78 17.34
CA LEU A 288 -28.37 9.50 18.54
C LEU A 288 -29.26 9.12 19.72
N THR A 289 -28.92 8.03 20.40
CA THR A 289 -28.78 8.02 21.87
C THR A 289 -28.21 6.68 22.32
N GLN A 290 -27.21 6.78 23.20
CA GLN A 290 -26.57 5.71 23.99
C GLN A 290 -25.56 4.80 23.29
N ALA A 291 -24.36 4.87 23.86
CA ALA A 291 -23.28 3.91 23.71
C ALA A 291 -23.77 2.48 23.95
N SER A 292 -23.55 1.61 22.96
CA SER A 292 -23.39 0.19 23.20
C SER A 292 -22.47 -0.39 22.14
N TYR A 293 -21.39 -1.00 22.64
CA TYR A 293 -20.61 -2.02 21.95
C TYR A 293 -21.52 -2.93 21.12
N VAL A 294 -21.26 -3.05 19.81
CA VAL A 294 -21.70 -4.23 19.07
C VAL A 294 -20.53 -5.19 19.03
N SER A 295 -20.61 -6.16 19.94
CA SER A 295 -19.82 -7.38 19.95
C SER A 295 -20.05 -8.17 18.65
N THR A 296 -18.96 -8.66 18.09
CA THR A 296 -18.86 -9.46 16.86
C THR A 296 -19.28 -10.93 17.04
N ASP A 297 -20.30 -11.26 17.84
CA ASP A 297 -20.59 -12.65 18.24
C ASP A 297 -22.00 -13.18 17.92
N SER A 298 -22.74 -12.61 16.95
CA SER A 298 -24.10 -13.09 16.64
C SER A 298 -24.47 -13.14 15.15
N LEU A 299 -23.54 -13.53 14.28
CA LEU A 299 -23.83 -13.86 12.87
C LEU A 299 -23.43 -15.30 12.50
N SER A 300 -23.66 -16.25 13.40
CA SER A 300 -23.72 -17.67 13.04
C SER A 300 -25.03 -18.27 13.55
N GLN A 301 -26.08 -18.22 12.72
CA GLN A 301 -27.16 -19.22 12.61
C GLN A 301 -28.34 -18.65 11.82
N ARG A 302 -28.36 -18.92 10.51
CA ARG A 302 -29.62 -19.21 9.79
C ARG A 302 -29.35 -20.36 8.80
N PRO A 303 -30.14 -21.44 8.84
CA PRO A 303 -30.01 -22.56 7.92
C PRO A 303 -30.78 -22.26 6.63
N GLY A 304 -30.17 -22.53 5.48
CA GLY A 304 -30.85 -22.56 4.17
C GLY A 304 -30.38 -21.52 3.17
N SER A 305 -29.20 -21.72 2.58
CA SER A 305 -28.89 -21.29 1.20
C SER A 305 -27.78 -22.20 0.63
N PRO A 306 -27.72 -22.45 -0.69
CA PRO A 306 -26.81 -23.43 -1.27
C PRO A 306 -25.37 -22.90 -1.25
N ASN A 307 -24.46 -23.64 -0.62
CA ASN A 307 -23.03 -23.35 -0.59
C ASN A 307 -22.43 -23.30 -2.00
N ILE A 308 -22.01 -22.11 -2.44
CA ILE A 308 -21.03 -21.96 -3.51
C ILE A 308 -19.65 -22.08 -2.84
N PRO A 309 -18.82 -23.08 -3.17
CA PRO A 309 -17.51 -23.21 -2.56
C PRO A 309 -16.58 -22.12 -3.11
N ILE A 310 -16.37 -21.08 -2.33
CA ILE A 310 -15.23 -20.16 -2.51
C ILE A 310 -14.00 -20.97 -2.10
N TYR A 311 -13.18 -21.36 -3.08
CA TYR A 311 -11.87 -21.94 -2.83
C TYR A 311 -10.97 -20.87 -2.20
N GLU A 312 -10.98 -20.75 -0.87
CA GLU A 312 -9.86 -20.18 -0.14
C GLU A 312 -8.72 -21.21 -0.13
N PRO A 313 -7.49 -20.85 -0.53
CA PRO A 313 -6.36 -21.74 -0.32
C PRO A 313 -6.12 -21.88 1.20
N CYS A 314 -6.48 -23.05 1.73
CA CYS A 314 -6.10 -23.49 3.07
C CYS A 314 -4.57 -23.55 3.18
N SER A 315 -3.99 -22.46 3.65
CA SER A 315 -2.71 -22.47 4.33
C SER A 315 -2.85 -21.63 5.59
N PHE A 316 -2.23 -22.03 6.69
CA PHE A 316 -2.16 -21.25 7.92
C PHE A 316 -1.73 -19.78 7.69
N PHE A 317 -1.02 -19.51 6.59
CA PHE A 317 -0.57 -18.19 6.15
C PHE A 317 -1.62 -17.34 5.40
N SER A 318 -2.80 -17.86 5.04
CA SER A 318 -3.86 -17.06 4.39
C SER A 318 -4.62 -16.16 5.37
N LYS A 319 -4.61 -16.48 6.67
CA LYS A 319 -5.26 -15.70 7.74
C LYS A 319 -4.44 -14.50 8.21
N ILE A 320 -3.14 -14.45 7.90
CA ILE A 320 -2.26 -13.37 8.34
C ILE A 320 -2.26 -12.25 7.29
N LYS A 321 -2.71 -11.06 7.72
CA LYS A 321 -2.68 -9.84 6.89
C LYS A 321 -1.26 -9.53 6.41
N LYS A 322 -1.10 -9.14 5.15
CA LYS A 322 0.22 -8.96 4.50
C LYS A 322 1.04 -7.86 5.16
N ARG A 323 0.41 -6.81 5.70
CA ARG A 323 1.11 -5.77 6.48
C ARG A 323 1.87 -6.32 7.69
N HIS A 324 1.33 -7.34 8.38
CA HIS A 324 2.01 -7.97 9.52
C HIS A 324 3.18 -8.85 9.10
N ILE A 325 3.10 -9.46 7.91
CA ILE A 325 4.23 -10.18 7.32
C ILE A 325 5.38 -9.20 7.04
N LEU A 326 5.09 -8.04 6.43
CA LEU A 326 6.07 -6.98 6.25
C LEU A 326 6.71 -6.59 7.59
N THR A 327 5.91 -6.40 8.65
CA THR A 327 6.42 -6.06 9.97
C THR A 327 7.35 -7.12 10.54
N LEU A 328 7.01 -8.41 10.38
CA LEU A 328 7.82 -9.53 10.85
C LEU A 328 9.16 -9.62 10.11
N TYR A 329 9.15 -9.45 8.79
CA TYR A 329 10.38 -9.41 8.01
C TYR A 329 11.27 -8.22 8.37
N SER A 330 10.65 -7.06 8.61
CA SER A 330 11.34 -5.84 9.04
C SER A 330 11.99 -6.02 10.41
N PHE A 331 11.32 -6.70 11.34
CA PHE A 331 11.87 -7.10 12.64
C PHE A 331 13.18 -7.88 12.47
N PHE A 332 13.18 -8.92 11.62
CA PHE A 332 14.39 -9.70 11.38
C PHE A 332 15.47 -8.91 10.64
N GLY A 333 15.10 -7.98 9.76
CA GLY A 333 16.05 -7.07 9.11
C GLY A 333 16.79 -6.18 10.11
N PHE A 334 16.06 -5.55 11.04
CA PHE A 334 16.66 -4.77 12.13
C PHE A 334 17.48 -5.63 13.09
N PHE A 335 17.00 -6.84 13.39
CA PHE A 335 17.73 -7.83 14.19
C PHE A 335 19.10 -8.15 13.60
N PHE A 336 19.18 -8.49 12.31
CA PHE A 336 20.46 -8.76 11.66
C PHE A 336 21.35 -7.52 11.56
N ALA A 337 20.78 -6.35 11.25
CA ALA A 337 21.53 -5.10 11.17
C ALA A 337 22.28 -4.80 12.49
N TYR A 338 21.60 -4.93 13.63
CA TYR A 338 22.18 -4.70 14.94
C TYR A 338 23.13 -5.81 15.40
N ILE A 339 22.86 -7.07 15.03
CA ILE A 339 23.82 -8.16 15.22
C ILE A 339 25.15 -7.83 14.55
N PHE A 340 25.13 -7.43 13.27
CA PHE A 340 26.37 -7.10 12.56
C PHE A 340 27.14 -5.94 13.18
N ARG A 341 26.41 -4.98 13.76
CA ARG A 341 26.99 -3.86 14.49
C ARG A 341 27.74 -4.33 15.73
N ALA A 342 27.11 -5.15 16.57
CA ALA A 342 27.60 -5.59 17.87
C ALA A 342 28.55 -6.80 17.83
N ASN A 343 28.55 -7.61 16.76
CA ASN A 343 29.42 -8.79 16.68
C ASN A 343 30.92 -8.49 16.89
N LEU A 344 31.39 -7.34 16.39
CA LEU A 344 32.81 -6.97 16.54
C LEU A 344 33.16 -6.55 17.97
N SER A 345 32.25 -5.95 18.74
CA SER A 345 32.55 -5.58 20.13
C SER A 345 32.74 -6.81 21.02
N VAL A 346 32.08 -7.93 20.69
CA VAL A 346 32.32 -9.22 21.35
C VAL A 346 33.61 -9.86 20.85
N ALA A 347 33.80 -9.92 19.53
CA ALA A 347 34.94 -10.60 18.94
C ALA A 347 36.29 -9.93 19.27
N ILE A 348 36.34 -8.59 19.41
CA ILE A 348 37.60 -7.87 19.69
C ILE A 348 38.19 -8.20 21.06
N VAL A 349 37.34 -8.51 22.05
CA VAL A 349 37.76 -8.96 23.38
C VAL A 349 38.50 -10.29 23.27
N GLU A 350 37.94 -11.23 22.49
CA GLU A 350 38.56 -12.54 22.27
C GLU A 350 39.83 -12.45 21.43
N MET A 351 39.82 -11.65 20.35
CA MET A 351 41.02 -11.37 19.55
C MET A 351 42.17 -10.84 20.39
N SER A 352 41.88 -10.13 21.48
CA SER A 352 42.88 -9.62 22.42
C SER A 352 43.31 -10.66 23.48
N LYS A 353 42.39 -11.54 23.93
CA LYS A 353 42.67 -12.60 24.93
C LYS A 353 43.47 -13.78 24.38
N SER A 354 43.21 -14.20 23.14
CA SER A 354 43.91 -15.36 22.52
C SER A 354 45.43 -15.15 22.39
N GLN A 355 45.92 -13.93 22.68
CA GLN A 355 47.32 -13.56 22.66
C GLN A 355 48.05 -13.84 23.99
N SER A 356 47.34 -13.84 25.13
CA SER A 356 47.92 -14.02 26.47
C SER A 356 48.20 -15.47 26.87
N GLU A 357 47.50 -16.45 26.29
CA GLU A 357 47.70 -17.88 26.64
C GLU A 357 48.68 -18.62 25.71
N LEU A 358 49.00 -18.06 24.54
CA LEU A 358 49.90 -18.68 23.56
C LEU A 358 51.38 -18.35 23.75
N THR A 359 51.75 -17.51 24.73
CA THR A 359 53.15 -17.19 25.04
C THR A 359 53.86 -18.24 25.91
N VAL A 360 53.23 -19.38 26.22
CA VAL A 360 53.79 -20.42 27.10
C VAL A 360 53.99 -21.80 26.42
N GLN A 361 53.65 -22.00 25.15
CA GLN A 361 53.91 -23.29 24.49
C GLN A 361 54.68 -23.19 23.16
N GLU A 362 55.71 -24.04 23.09
CA GLU A 362 56.86 -24.02 22.18
C GLU A 362 56.55 -24.27 20.69
N ASN A 363 57.40 -23.64 19.86
CA ASN A 363 57.97 -24.06 18.57
C ASN A 363 57.06 -24.50 17.39
N ASN A 364 57.24 -23.76 16.29
CA ASN A 364 56.97 -24.13 14.88
C ASN A 364 55.51 -24.19 14.40
N THR A 365 54.76 -23.11 14.61
CA THR A 365 53.68 -22.75 13.68
C THR A 365 53.89 -21.33 13.16
N LEU A 366 53.54 -21.09 11.90
CA LEU A 366 53.72 -19.82 11.21
C LEU A 366 52.84 -18.75 11.89
N HIS A 367 53.38 -18.05 12.88
CA HIS A 367 52.70 -16.98 13.60
C HIS A 367 52.49 -15.79 12.64
N LEU A 368 51.26 -15.57 12.18
CA LEU A 368 50.84 -14.25 11.73
C LEU A 368 50.54 -13.43 12.99
N PRO A 369 51.32 -12.38 13.30
CA PRO A 369 51.10 -11.58 14.48
C PRO A 369 49.85 -10.74 14.24
N LEU A 370 48.71 -11.12 14.84
CA LEU A 370 47.73 -10.12 15.23
C LEU A 370 48.43 -9.28 16.29
N ASN A 371 49.00 -8.15 15.87
CA ASN A 371 49.66 -7.17 16.75
C ASN A 371 48.76 -6.88 17.95
N GLU A 372 49.34 -6.65 19.14
CA GLU A 372 48.60 -6.11 20.29
C GLU A 372 47.85 -4.84 19.85
N TRP A 373 46.53 -4.92 19.72
CA TRP A 373 45.74 -3.76 19.37
C TRP A 373 45.57 -2.92 20.62
N SER A 374 46.22 -1.76 20.65
CA SER A 374 46.06 -0.80 21.74
C SER A 374 44.57 -0.46 21.95
N PRO A 375 44.12 -0.16 23.18
CA PRO A 375 42.73 0.23 23.45
C PRO A 375 42.27 1.40 22.55
N LEU A 376 43.17 2.33 22.25
CA LEU A 376 42.93 3.43 21.31
C LEU A 376 42.61 2.93 19.89
N LEU A 377 43.39 1.97 19.38
CA LEU A 377 43.14 1.38 18.07
C LEU A 377 41.83 0.59 18.03
N GLN A 378 41.50 -0.14 19.10
CA GLN A 378 40.22 -0.84 19.22
C GLN A 378 39.03 0.12 19.15
N GLY A 379 39.14 1.27 19.83
CA GLY A 379 38.18 2.37 19.74
C GLY A 379 38.02 2.91 18.32
N TYR A 380 39.11 3.11 17.57
CA TYR A 380 39.05 3.51 16.16
C TYR A 380 38.39 2.46 15.26
N ILE A 381 38.65 1.18 15.48
CA ILE A 381 38.02 0.10 14.70
C ILE A 381 36.51 0.08 14.97
N LEU A 382 36.08 0.13 16.23
CA LEU A 382 34.66 0.12 16.60
C LEU A 382 33.91 1.35 16.08
N SER A 383 34.51 2.54 16.21
CA SER A 383 33.92 3.80 15.74
C SER A 383 33.88 3.94 14.21
N SER A 384 34.77 3.24 13.48
CA SER A 384 34.86 3.35 12.00
C SER A 384 33.55 3.04 11.26
N PHE A 385 32.69 2.20 11.83
CA PHE A 385 31.33 1.95 11.32
C PHE A 385 30.51 3.26 11.20
N PHE A 386 30.59 4.12 12.21
CA PHE A 386 29.77 5.33 12.29
C PHE A 386 30.17 6.37 11.23
N TYR A 387 31.43 6.38 10.80
CA TYR A 387 31.90 7.24 9.72
C TYR A 387 31.22 6.90 8.38
N GLY A 388 31.06 5.61 8.08
CA GLY A 388 30.29 5.19 6.91
C GLY A 388 28.79 5.47 7.08
N TYR A 389 28.26 5.15 8.25
CA TYR A 389 26.82 5.26 8.54
C TYR A 389 26.25 6.66 8.33
N ILE A 390 26.98 7.70 8.78
CA ILE A 390 26.51 9.10 8.71
C ILE A 390 26.47 9.64 7.27
N ILE A 391 27.41 9.22 6.40
CA ILE A 391 27.53 9.71 5.02
C ILE A 391 26.26 9.40 4.21
N THR A 392 25.67 8.22 4.45
CA THR A 392 24.55 7.71 3.66
C THR A 392 23.16 8.10 4.18
N GLN A 393 23.04 8.67 5.39
CA GLN A 393 21.73 9.01 5.96
C GLN A 393 20.96 10.00 5.10
N ILE A 394 21.52 11.17 4.80
CA ILE A 394 20.82 12.20 4.00
C ILE A 394 20.59 11.73 2.55
N PRO A 395 21.57 11.13 1.84
CA PRO A 395 21.33 10.54 0.52
C PRO A 395 20.24 9.46 0.50
N ALA A 396 20.07 8.69 1.59
CA ALA A 396 19.04 7.66 1.68
C ALA A 396 17.61 8.22 1.54
N ALA A 397 17.36 9.45 1.99
CA ALA A 397 16.08 10.12 1.78
C ALA A 397 15.74 10.25 0.28
N TYR A 398 16.72 10.69 -0.51
CA TYR A 398 16.54 10.85 -1.96
C TYR A 398 16.42 9.47 -2.62
N PHE A 399 17.37 8.58 -2.37
CA PHE A 399 17.38 7.28 -3.04
C PHE A 399 16.17 6.41 -2.71
N SER A 400 15.61 6.49 -1.50
CA SER A 400 14.41 5.71 -1.14
C SER A 400 13.16 6.13 -1.92
N ASN A 401 13.08 7.39 -2.36
CA ASN A 401 11.99 7.85 -3.22
C ASN A 401 12.12 7.33 -4.66
N TYR A 402 13.34 7.20 -5.19
CA TYR A 402 13.58 6.78 -6.58
C TYR A 402 13.69 5.26 -6.76
N TYR A 403 14.44 4.59 -5.89
CA TYR A 403 14.74 3.16 -5.99
C TYR A 403 13.77 2.27 -5.19
N GLY A 404 12.91 2.88 -4.38
CA GLY A 404 11.95 2.20 -3.51
C GLY A 404 12.55 1.78 -2.16
N GLY A 405 11.71 1.83 -1.12
CA GLY A 405 12.10 1.45 0.25
C GLY A 405 12.43 -0.03 0.38
N LYS A 406 11.73 -0.92 -0.36
CA LYS A 406 11.99 -2.37 -0.37
C LYS A 406 13.43 -2.68 -0.77
N ASN A 407 13.89 -2.09 -1.87
CA ASN A 407 15.16 -2.45 -2.47
C ASN A 407 16.32 -1.98 -1.59
N LEU A 408 16.29 -0.72 -1.15
CA LEU A 408 17.36 -0.17 -0.32
C LEU A 408 17.46 -0.84 1.05
N PHE A 409 16.33 -1.17 1.69
CA PHE A 409 16.35 -1.91 2.95
C PHE A 409 16.96 -3.31 2.79
N GLY A 410 16.51 -4.06 1.77
CA GLY A 410 17.00 -5.41 1.48
C GLY A 410 18.48 -5.45 1.11
N PHE A 411 18.91 -4.56 0.21
CA PHE A 411 20.32 -4.46 -0.19
C PHE A 411 21.20 -3.95 0.95
N GLY A 412 20.73 -2.99 1.77
CA GLY A 412 21.48 -2.49 2.92
C GLY A 412 21.84 -3.60 3.91
N VAL A 413 20.86 -4.43 4.28
CA VAL A 413 21.09 -5.57 5.18
C VAL A 413 21.87 -6.68 4.47
N GLY A 414 21.58 -6.99 3.21
CA GLY A 414 22.26 -8.04 2.44
C GLY A 414 23.75 -7.74 2.19
N ILE A 415 24.08 -6.52 1.80
CA ILE A 415 25.48 -6.05 1.64
C ILE A 415 26.18 -6.07 2.99
N SER A 416 25.52 -5.59 4.06
CA SER A 416 26.08 -5.65 5.41
C SER A 416 26.37 -7.09 5.87
N ALA A 417 25.51 -8.05 5.51
CA ALA A 417 25.69 -9.47 5.82
C ALA A 417 26.86 -10.08 5.04
N PHE A 418 26.98 -9.76 3.75
CA PHE A 418 28.13 -10.16 2.93
C PHE A 418 29.44 -9.60 3.48
N LEU A 419 29.48 -8.30 3.81
CA LEU A 419 30.65 -7.67 4.43
C LEU A 419 30.98 -8.29 5.80
N CYS A 420 29.96 -8.73 6.56
CA CYS A 420 30.15 -9.44 7.82
C CYS A 420 30.95 -10.74 7.63
N LEU A 421 30.68 -11.51 6.57
CA LEU A 421 31.42 -12.74 6.25
C LEU A 421 32.90 -12.49 5.93
N LEU A 422 33.24 -11.29 5.42
CA LEU A 422 34.60 -10.92 5.08
C LEU A 422 35.41 -10.41 6.29
N MET A 423 34.77 -10.11 7.42
CA MET A 423 35.42 -9.52 8.61
C MET A 423 36.56 -10.38 9.16
N PRO A 424 36.43 -11.73 9.31
CA PRO A 424 37.54 -12.55 9.81
C PRO A 424 38.77 -12.47 8.91
N GLY A 425 38.59 -12.54 7.58
CA GLY A 425 39.69 -12.40 6.63
C GLY A 425 40.36 -11.02 6.70
N ALA A 426 39.58 -9.96 6.86
CA ALA A 426 40.10 -8.60 7.02
C ALA A 426 40.87 -8.42 8.34
N ALA A 427 40.45 -9.06 9.42
CA ALA A 427 41.18 -9.02 10.69
C ALA A 427 42.60 -9.61 10.55
N TYR A 428 42.77 -10.69 9.79
CA TYR A 428 44.09 -11.28 9.50
C TYR A 428 44.97 -10.39 8.61
N LEU A 429 44.37 -9.62 7.69
CA LEU A 429 45.10 -8.65 6.86
C LEU A 429 45.52 -7.39 7.62
N GLY A 430 44.95 -7.18 8.81
CA GLY A 430 45.32 -6.11 9.73
C GLY A 430 44.23 -5.05 9.94
N PRO A 431 44.42 -4.16 10.94
CA PRO A 431 43.39 -3.27 11.44
C PRO A 431 42.87 -2.27 10.40
N LYS A 432 43.72 -1.82 9.47
CA LYS A 432 43.33 -0.89 8.40
C LYS A 432 42.29 -1.50 7.45
N MET A 433 42.46 -2.77 7.07
CA MET A 433 41.51 -3.47 6.21
C MET A 433 40.19 -3.73 6.94
N LEU A 434 40.28 -4.09 8.23
CA LEU A 434 39.10 -4.25 9.08
C LEU A 434 38.29 -2.95 9.21
N MET A 435 38.96 -1.82 9.43
CA MET A 435 38.33 -0.48 9.43
C MET A 435 37.69 -0.15 8.09
N PHE A 436 38.36 -0.45 6.97
CA PHE A 436 37.82 -0.22 5.64
C PHE A 436 36.51 -1.00 5.41
N LEU A 437 36.48 -2.31 5.74
CA LEU A 437 35.25 -3.10 5.66
C LEU A 437 34.17 -2.60 6.62
N ARG A 438 34.54 -2.12 7.81
CA ARG A 438 33.60 -1.54 8.78
C ARG A 438 32.98 -0.24 8.26
N ILE A 439 33.74 0.61 7.58
CA ILE A 439 33.21 1.81 6.91
C ILE A 439 32.21 1.42 5.81
N LEU A 440 32.57 0.44 4.95
CA LEU A 440 31.65 -0.06 3.91
C LEU A 440 30.37 -0.66 4.51
N GLN A 441 30.49 -1.36 5.64
CA GLN A 441 29.35 -1.91 6.35
C GLN A 441 28.45 -0.78 6.89
N GLY A 442 29.05 0.28 7.46
CA GLY A 442 28.35 1.50 7.87
C GLY A 442 27.58 2.15 6.71
N LEU A 443 28.24 2.35 5.56
CA LEU A 443 27.61 2.91 4.35
C LEU A 443 26.38 2.10 3.92
N SER A 444 26.48 0.77 3.93
CA SER A 444 25.35 -0.09 3.55
C SER A 444 24.17 0.02 4.55
N GLN A 445 24.46 0.11 5.85
CA GLN A 445 23.42 0.16 6.88
C GLN A 445 22.76 1.54 7.02
N GLY A 446 23.39 2.63 6.55
CA GLY A 446 22.81 3.97 6.65
C GLY A 446 21.48 4.12 5.90
N PHE A 447 21.20 3.25 4.92
CA PHE A 447 19.93 3.23 4.20
C PHE A 447 18.76 2.60 4.97
N ILE A 448 19.02 1.80 6.00
CA ILE A 448 18.03 0.91 6.62
C ILE A 448 16.86 1.70 7.24
N TYR A 449 17.14 2.64 8.14
CA TYR A 449 16.10 3.39 8.84
C TYR A 449 15.24 4.26 7.91
N PRO A 450 15.81 5.11 7.04
CA PRO A 450 15.02 5.92 6.11
C PRO A 450 14.18 5.09 5.14
N SER A 451 14.74 4.01 4.59
CA SER A 451 14.04 3.14 3.63
C SER A 451 12.83 2.46 4.26
N MET A 452 12.92 2.06 5.53
CA MET A 452 11.80 1.45 6.23
C MET A 452 10.67 2.45 6.52
N HIS A 453 11.00 3.71 6.81
CA HIS A 453 9.99 4.77 6.99
C HIS A 453 9.30 5.13 5.67
N CYS A 454 10.01 5.05 4.54
CA CYS A 454 9.39 5.13 3.22
C CYS A 454 8.38 3.99 3.03
N LEU A 455 8.75 2.76 3.37
CA LEU A 455 7.88 1.60 3.20
C LEU A 455 6.65 1.65 4.13
N TRP A 456 6.83 2.05 5.39
CA TRP A 456 5.71 2.25 6.33
C TRP A 456 4.75 3.36 5.92
N SER A 457 5.23 4.40 5.24
CA SER A 457 4.33 5.45 4.74
C SER A 457 3.27 4.92 3.77
N LYS A 458 3.57 3.81 3.07
CA LYS A 458 2.68 3.15 2.09
C LYS A 458 1.90 1.96 2.67
N TRP A 459 2.43 1.32 3.72
CA TRP A 459 1.89 0.05 4.24
C TRP A 459 1.22 0.13 5.62
N CYS A 460 1.46 1.18 6.40
CA CYS A 460 0.99 1.28 7.78
C CYS A 460 -0.15 2.30 7.93
N PRO A 461 -1.40 1.83 8.13
CA PRO A 461 -2.54 2.68 8.47
C PRO A 461 -2.30 3.47 9.76
N PRO A 462 -2.83 4.71 9.88
CA PRO A 462 -2.58 5.58 11.04
C PRO A 462 -2.88 4.95 12.40
N ASN A 463 -3.99 4.20 12.53
CA ASN A 463 -4.45 3.66 13.81
C ASN A 463 -3.62 2.46 14.33
N GLU A 464 -2.93 1.73 13.45
CA GLU A 464 -2.08 0.58 13.83
C GLU A 464 -0.58 0.92 13.74
N ARG A 465 -0.26 2.17 13.44
CA ARG A 465 1.07 2.59 13.02
C ARG A 465 2.11 2.38 14.11
N SER A 466 1.80 2.74 15.36
CA SER A 466 2.77 2.63 16.44
C SER A 466 3.11 1.17 16.71
N ARG A 467 2.10 0.29 16.79
CA ARG A 467 2.28 -1.14 17.03
C ARG A 467 3.13 -1.80 15.95
N LEU A 468 2.89 -1.50 14.67
CA LEU A 468 3.67 -2.08 13.58
C LEU A 468 5.13 -1.57 13.60
N ALA A 469 5.32 -0.26 13.70
CA ALA A 469 6.66 0.32 13.71
C ALA A 469 7.47 -0.14 14.94
N THR A 470 6.90 -0.11 16.15
CA THR A 470 7.62 -0.49 17.36
C THR A 470 7.92 -1.99 17.43
N PHE A 471 7.02 -2.84 16.91
CA PHE A 471 7.33 -4.27 16.77
C PHE A 471 8.53 -4.48 15.87
N ALA A 472 8.56 -3.88 14.68
CA ALA A 472 9.69 -4.00 13.77
C ALA A 472 11.00 -3.44 14.38
N LEU A 473 10.96 -2.25 14.97
CA LEU A 473 12.12 -1.61 15.60
C LEU A 473 12.67 -2.39 16.81
N SER A 474 11.81 -3.14 17.52
CA SER A 474 12.26 -3.98 18.64
C SER A 474 13.28 -5.05 18.22
N GLY A 475 13.31 -5.39 16.92
CA GLY A 475 14.31 -6.27 16.34
C GLY A 475 15.73 -5.78 16.58
N SER A 476 15.97 -4.48 16.54
CA SER A 476 17.29 -3.88 16.79
C SER A 476 17.85 -4.28 18.16
N TYR A 477 17.04 -4.19 19.22
CA TYR A 477 17.47 -4.50 20.58
C TYR A 477 17.61 -6.01 20.82
N ILE A 478 16.69 -6.81 20.27
CA ILE A 478 16.80 -8.27 20.34
C ILE A 478 18.03 -8.75 19.56
N GLY A 479 18.40 -8.06 18.48
CA GLY A 479 19.64 -8.28 17.74
C GLY A 479 20.88 -8.00 18.60
N SER A 480 20.92 -6.88 19.30
CA SER A 480 22.00 -6.59 20.26
C SER A 480 22.12 -7.64 21.35
N VAL A 481 20.98 -8.09 21.92
CA VAL A 481 20.94 -9.18 22.92
C VAL A 481 21.53 -10.46 22.34
N ALA A 482 21.14 -10.84 21.12
CA ALA A 482 21.67 -12.02 20.45
C ALA A 482 23.18 -11.89 20.21
N ALA A 483 23.67 -10.74 19.77
CA ALA A 483 25.11 -10.53 19.57
C ALA A 483 25.90 -10.61 20.88
N LEU A 484 25.45 -9.95 21.96
CA LEU A 484 26.14 -9.96 23.25
C LEU A 484 26.11 -11.34 23.92
N SER A 485 24.96 -12.02 23.91
CA SER A 485 24.81 -13.31 24.57
C SER A 485 25.24 -14.49 23.70
N LEU A 486 24.62 -14.67 22.51
CA LEU A 486 24.94 -15.79 21.64
C LEU A 486 26.34 -15.62 21.01
N GLY A 487 26.74 -14.38 20.68
CA GLY A 487 28.10 -14.14 20.19
C GLY A 487 29.16 -14.52 21.21
N GLY A 488 28.95 -14.21 22.50
CA GLY A 488 29.86 -14.64 23.57
C GLY A 488 29.96 -16.17 23.68
N LEU A 489 28.81 -16.87 23.69
CA LEU A 489 28.77 -18.34 23.71
C LEU A 489 29.45 -18.96 22.48
N ILE A 490 29.15 -18.44 21.28
CA ILE A 490 29.77 -18.91 20.03
C ILE A 490 31.29 -18.71 20.07
N SER A 491 31.75 -17.57 20.61
CA SER A 491 33.18 -17.29 20.76
C SER A 491 33.89 -18.36 21.60
N ILE A 492 33.28 -18.76 22.72
CA ILE A 492 33.84 -19.74 23.65
C ILE A 492 33.92 -21.14 23.03
N TYR A 493 32.88 -21.58 22.30
CA TYR A 493 32.81 -22.96 21.80
C TYR A 493 33.36 -23.18 20.38
N LEU A 494 33.31 -22.16 19.51
CA LEU A 494 33.59 -22.29 18.07
C LEU A 494 34.64 -21.29 17.56
N ASN A 495 35.24 -20.51 18.45
CA ASN A 495 36.10 -19.34 18.18
C ASN A 495 35.35 -18.10 17.68
N TRP A 496 36.00 -16.94 17.82
CA TRP A 496 35.43 -15.63 17.48
C TRP A 496 35.03 -15.49 16.00
N GLN A 497 35.70 -16.18 15.08
CA GLN A 497 35.42 -16.11 13.63
C GLN A 497 34.02 -16.65 13.32
N ALA A 498 33.57 -17.67 14.06
CA ALA A 498 32.27 -18.31 13.85
C ALA A 498 31.10 -17.35 14.03
N ILE A 499 31.24 -16.33 14.88
CA ILE A 499 30.24 -15.27 15.09
C ILE A 499 29.90 -14.60 13.74
N PHE A 500 30.92 -14.23 12.98
CA PHE A 500 30.76 -13.54 11.70
C PHE A 500 30.18 -14.46 10.62
N TYR A 501 30.63 -15.71 10.55
CA TYR A 501 30.15 -16.66 9.55
C TYR A 501 28.69 -17.08 9.78
N ILE A 502 28.33 -17.44 11.02
CA ILE A 502 26.97 -17.89 11.35
C ILE A 502 25.97 -16.77 11.07
N PHE A 503 26.19 -15.58 11.65
CA PHE A 503 25.25 -14.49 11.48
C PHE A 503 25.26 -13.91 10.06
N GLY A 504 26.41 -13.86 9.40
CA GLY A 504 26.51 -13.40 8.02
C GLY A 504 25.73 -14.29 7.05
N VAL A 505 25.82 -15.62 7.18
CA VAL A 505 25.05 -16.55 6.34
C VAL A 505 23.55 -16.41 6.63
N LEU A 506 23.15 -16.37 7.90
CA LEU A 506 21.75 -16.19 8.28
C LEU A 506 21.15 -14.89 7.73
N GLY A 507 21.91 -13.79 7.76
CA GLY A 507 21.46 -12.52 7.18
C GLY A 507 21.36 -12.54 5.66
N LEU A 508 22.24 -13.25 4.95
CA LEU A 508 22.12 -13.43 3.50
C LEU A 508 20.89 -14.25 3.14
N VAL A 509 20.64 -15.34 3.88
CA VAL A 509 19.43 -16.15 3.72
C VAL A 509 18.18 -15.30 3.95
N TRP A 510 18.16 -14.48 5.01
CA TRP A 510 17.08 -13.52 5.25
C TRP A 510 16.91 -12.53 4.08
N ALA A 511 18.00 -11.99 3.53
CA ALA A 511 17.94 -11.04 2.42
C ALA A 511 17.33 -11.68 1.16
N ILE A 512 17.65 -12.95 0.89
CA ILE A 512 17.02 -13.72 -0.19
C ILE A 512 15.51 -13.79 0.03
N PHE A 513 15.05 -14.20 1.23
CA PHE A 513 13.63 -14.26 1.53
C PHE A 513 12.94 -12.90 1.48
N TRP A 514 13.60 -11.81 1.88
CA TRP A 514 13.07 -10.44 1.78
C TRP A 514 12.69 -10.08 0.34
N PHE A 515 13.59 -10.31 -0.62
CA PHE A 515 13.34 -9.94 -2.02
C PHE A 515 12.20 -10.74 -2.66
N PHE A 516 12.00 -12.00 -2.23
CA PHE A 516 10.90 -12.85 -2.71
C PHE A 516 9.54 -12.53 -2.09
N ASN A 517 9.49 -12.10 -0.82
CA ASN A 517 8.22 -12.01 -0.07
C ASN A 517 7.68 -10.58 0.09
N ILE A 518 8.52 -9.55 0.01
CA ILE A 518 8.11 -8.16 0.25
C ILE A 518 7.87 -7.43 -1.07
N TYR A 519 6.91 -6.49 -1.08
CA TYR A 519 6.54 -5.66 -2.22
C TYR A 519 6.63 -4.18 -1.83
N GLU A 520 6.90 -3.30 -2.80
CA GLU A 520 7.09 -1.86 -2.54
C GLU A 520 5.78 -1.18 -2.11
N SER A 521 4.67 -1.54 -2.76
CA SER A 521 3.35 -0.98 -2.50
C SER A 521 2.30 -2.08 -2.32
N PRO A 522 1.20 -1.82 -1.57
CA PRO A 522 0.08 -2.75 -1.49
C PRO A 522 -0.57 -3.04 -2.85
N SER A 523 -0.50 -2.10 -3.79
CA SER A 523 -1.08 -2.22 -5.13
C SER A 523 -0.32 -3.19 -6.03
N GLU A 524 1.00 -3.32 -5.86
CA GLU A 524 1.86 -4.28 -6.57
C GLU A 524 1.79 -5.71 -5.98
N HIS A 525 1.23 -5.87 -4.78
CA HIS A 525 1.26 -7.14 -4.07
C HIS A 525 0.25 -8.14 -4.67
N VAL A 526 0.75 -9.20 -5.33
CA VAL A 526 -0.06 -10.17 -6.10
C VAL A 526 -1.09 -10.93 -5.25
N ALA A 527 -0.78 -11.22 -3.98
CA ALA A 527 -1.59 -12.07 -3.11
C ALA A 527 -2.22 -11.32 -1.91
N ILE A 528 -2.43 -10.01 -2.01
CA ILE A 528 -3.10 -9.23 -0.96
C ILE A 528 -4.61 -9.39 -1.08
N THR A 529 -5.35 -9.43 0.03
CA THR A 529 -6.80 -9.47 -0.02
C THR A 529 -7.36 -8.10 -0.40
N ILE A 530 -8.48 -8.08 -1.12
CA ILE A 530 -9.14 -6.85 -1.58
C ILE A 530 -9.55 -5.98 -0.38
N ASP A 531 -10.03 -6.59 0.69
CA ASP A 531 -10.39 -5.89 1.93
C ASP A 531 -9.20 -5.21 2.59
N GLU A 532 -8.04 -5.87 2.66
CA GLU A 532 -6.82 -5.28 3.23
C GLU A 532 -6.30 -4.14 2.36
N LYS A 533 -6.28 -4.34 1.03
CA LYS A 533 -5.86 -3.32 0.08
C LYS A 533 -6.75 -2.07 0.18
N THR A 534 -8.06 -2.26 0.15
CA THR A 534 -9.03 -1.16 0.24
C THR A 534 -8.89 -0.41 1.57
N TYR A 535 -8.70 -1.12 2.68
CA TYR A 535 -8.48 -0.49 3.99
C TYR A 535 -7.20 0.37 4.05
N ILE A 536 -6.10 -0.10 3.46
CA ILE A 536 -4.83 0.66 3.43
C ILE A 536 -4.98 1.87 2.50
N GLU A 537 -5.51 1.68 1.29
CA GLU A 537 -5.65 2.75 0.30
C GLU A 537 -6.68 3.81 0.72
N SER A 538 -7.76 3.43 1.42
CA SER A 538 -8.76 4.39 1.92
C SER A 538 -8.27 5.22 3.11
N THR A 539 -7.21 4.77 3.81
CA THR A 539 -6.68 5.45 5.01
C THR A 539 -5.42 6.27 4.72
N LEU A 540 -4.83 6.14 3.54
CA LEU A 540 -3.61 6.84 3.14
C LEU A 540 -3.88 7.77 1.95
N SER A 541 -3.58 9.05 2.10
CA SER A 541 -3.57 10.02 0.99
C SER A 541 -2.26 9.91 0.22
N PHE A 542 -2.29 9.24 -0.93
CA PHE A 542 -1.15 9.14 -1.84
C PHE A 542 -1.00 10.43 -2.66
N ASN A 543 0.12 11.14 -2.48
CA ASN A 543 0.64 12.03 -3.52
C ASN A 543 2.06 11.60 -3.87
N ASP A 544 2.46 11.75 -5.13
CA ASP A 544 3.83 11.49 -5.58
C ASP A 544 4.77 12.59 -5.09
N TYR A 545 5.31 12.41 -3.88
CA TYR A 545 6.21 13.36 -3.20
C TYR A 545 7.67 13.25 -3.70
N THR A 546 7.89 13.43 -4.99
CA THR A 546 9.23 13.34 -5.60
C THR A 546 10.15 14.50 -5.21
N ASN A 547 9.58 15.69 -4.94
CA ASN A 547 10.33 16.88 -4.50
C ASN A 547 10.18 17.11 -3.00
N ILE A 548 11.29 16.95 -2.26
CA ILE A 548 11.34 17.14 -0.81
C ILE A 548 11.51 18.64 -0.48
N PRO A 549 10.59 19.26 0.29
CA PRO A 549 10.69 20.68 0.66
C PRO A 549 11.68 20.88 1.83
N TRP A 550 12.97 20.67 1.57
CA TRP A 550 14.05 20.70 2.58
C TRP A 550 14.04 21.95 3.46
N ALA A 551 13.85 23.14 2.86
CA ALA A 551 13.86 24.39 3.59
C ALA A 551 12.71 24.48 4.62
N ASN A 552 11.53 23.97 4.28
CA ASN A 552 10.37 24.02 5.17
C ASN A 552 10.48 22.96 6.27
N ILE A 553 10.98 21.77 5.94
CA ILE A 553 11.24 20.70 6.91
C ILE A 553 12.29 21.16 7.94
N LEU A 554 13.39 21.79 7.49
CA LEU A 554 14.46 22.26 8.39
C LEU A 554 14.05 23.47 9.24
N LYS A 555 13.06 24.26 8.82
CA LYS A 555 12.50 25.36 9.62
C LYS A 555 11.40 24.91 10.58
N SER A 556 10.96 23.65 10.49
CA SER A 556 9.85 23.10 11.27
C SER A 556 10.27 22.78 12.70
N ALA A 557 9.67 23.44 13.70
CA ALA A 557 9.95 23.20 15.11
C ALA A 557 9.69 21.73 15.56
N PRO A 558 8.61 21.05 15.11
CA PRO A 558 8.39 19.65 15.44
C PRO A 558 9.48 18.69 14.96
N VAL A 559 10.11 18.99 13.80
CA VAL A 559 11.24 18.18 13.28
C VAL A 559 12.44 18.29 14.20
N TRP A 560 12.74 19.49 14.73
CA TRP A 560 13.79 19.67 15.73
C TRP A 560 13.44 19.05 17.08
N ALA A 561 12.17 19.05 17.49
CA ALA A 561 11.71 18.34 18.67
C ALA A 561 12.05 16.84 18.59
N ILE A 562 11.69 16.19 17.47
CA ILE A 562 12.01 14.78 17.20
C ILE A 562 13.53 14.58 17.13
N THR A 563 14.27 15.50 16.52
CA THR A 563 15.75 15.42 16.39
C THR A 563 16.43 15.43 17.75
N ILE A 564 16.03 16.34 18.64
CA ILE A 564 16.58 16.45 20.00
C ILE A 564 16.22 15.22 20.83
N ALA A 565 14.97 14.74 20.74
CA ALA A 565 14.56 13.51 21.42
C ALA A 565 15.36 12.29 20.94
N HIS A 566 15.52 12.13 19.62
CA HIS A 566 16.30 11.04 19.04
C HIS A 566 17.77 11.10 19.46
N PHE A 567 18.37 12.30 19.49
CA PHE A 567 19.72 12.50 20.02
C PHE A 567 19.83 12.12 21.51
N ALA A 568 18.88 12.55 22.34
CA ALA A 568 18.89 12.25 23.78
C ALA A 568 18.78 10.75 24.06
N GLU A 569 17.92 10.04 23.33
CA GLU A 569 17.79 8.59 23.47
C GLU A 569 19.06 7.85 23.01
N ASN A 570 19.60 8.22 21.85
CA ASN A 570 20.82 7.60 21.34
C ASN A 570 22.05 7.92 22.18
N TRP A 571 22.07 9.06 22.89
CA TRP A 571 23.11 9.37 23.87
C TRP A 571 23.20 8.26 24.91
N GLY A 572 22.17 8.10 25.74
CA GLY A 572 22.21 7.12 26.83
C GLY A 572 22.30 5.67 26.33
N PHE A 573 21.62 5.34 25.22
CA PHE A 573 21.71 4.01 24.62
C PHE A 573 23.15 3.67 24.19
N TYR A 574 23.81 4.54 23.43
CA TYR A 574 25.17 4.25 22.97
C TYR A 574 26.19 4.32 24.09
N THR A 575 26.07 5.26 25.06
CA THR A 575 26.94 5.30 26.24
C THR A 575 26.94 3.95 26.95
N MET A 576 25.74 3.45 27.28
CA MET A 576 25.64 2.21 28.02
C MET A 576 25.95 1.00 27.14
N LEU A 577 25.71 1.04 25.83
CA LEU A 577 26.04 -0.07 24.93
C LEU A 577 27.55 -0.29 24.81
N THR A 578 28.35 0.76 24.73
CA THR A 578 29.81 0.64 24.63
C THR A 578 30.46 0.43 25.98
N GLU A 579 30.00 1.15 26.99
CA GLU A 579 30.67 1.22 28.29
C GLU A 579 30.12 0.23 29.33
N MET A 580 29.05 -0.52 29.04
CA MET A 580 28.50 -1.50 30.00
C MET A 580 29.53 -2.50 30.52
N PRO A 581 30.30 -3.16 29.63
CA PRO A 581 31.26 -4.16 30.08
C PRO A 581 32.33 -3.53 30.99
N THR A 582 32.83 -2.34 30.64
CA THR A 582 33.81 -1.58 31.41
C THR A 582 33.26 -1.19 32.78
N PHE A 583 32.02 -0.68 32.83
CA PHE A 583 31.34 -0.33 34.07
C PHE A 583 31.18 -1.53 35.01
N LEU A 584 30.74 -2.68 34.48
CA LEU A 584 30.58 -3.90 35.27
C LEU A 584 31.93 -4.44 35.76
N ALA A 585 32.99 -4.35 34.95
CA ALA A 585 34.33 -4.77 35.33
C ALA A 585 34.93 -3.85 36.40
N ASP A 586 34.92 -2.53 36.19
CA ASP A 586 35.60 -1.56 37.05
C ASP A 586 34.91 -1.38 38.42
N ILE A 587 33.56 -1.42 38.48
CA ILE A 587 32.84 -1.17 39.74
C ILE A 587 32.48 -2.47 40.46
N LEU A 588 32.09 -3.50 39.73
CA LEU A 588 31.50 -4.71 40.33
C LEU A 588 32.49 -5.87 40.42
N ASN A 589 33.70 -5.74 39.85
CA ASN A 589 34.71 -6.81 39.74
C ASN A 589 34.11 -8.12 39.20
N PHE A 590 33.07 -8.06 38.37
CA PHE A 590 32.49 -9.27 37.79
C PHE A 590 33.48 -9.89 36.79
N GLU A 591 33.65 -11.21 36.88
CA GLU A 591 34.35 -11.97 35.85
C GLU A 591 33.66 -11.74 34.50
N ILE A 592 34.48 -11.43 33.49
CA ILE A 592 34.06 -11.04 32.13
C ILE A 592 33.09 -12.06 31.52
N ASP A 593 33.17 -13.33 31.96
CA ASP A 593 32.37 -14.44 31.43
C ASP A 593 30.89 -14.35 31.83
N THR A 594 30.58 -13.81 33.01
CA THR A 594 29.19 -13.56 33.46
C THR A 594 28.65 -12.21 32.99
N ALA A 595 29.54 -11.28 32.63
CA ALA A 595 29.19 -9.94 32.20
C ALA A 595 28.36 -9.94 30.91
N GLY A 596 28.62 -10.84 29.95
CA GLY A 596 27.89 -10.88 28.67
C GLY A 596 26.38 -11.13 28.79
N LEU A 597 25.96 -12.02 29.69
CA LEU A 597 24.54 -12.30 29.97
C LEU A 597 23.87 -11.15 30.74
N LEU A 598 24.57 -10.57 31.72
CA LEU A 598 24.07 -9.43 32.48
C LEU A 598 23.97 -8.16 31.63
N SER A 599 24.91 -7.93 30.71
CA SER A 599 24.90 -6.82 29.77
C SER A 599 23.76 -6.89 28.76
N ALA A 600 23.19 -8.07 28.51
CA ALA A 600 22.05 -8.22 27.60
C ALA A 600 20.70 -7.87 28.26
N LEU A 601 20.60 -7.93 29.59
CA LEU A 601 19.34 -7.77 30.31
C LEU A 601 18.64 -6.42 30.05
N PRO A 602 19.32 -5.25 30.09
CA PRO A 602 18.67 -3.96 29.87
C PRO A 602 18.01 -3.85 28.48
N TYR A 603 18.69 -4.34 27.44
CA TYR A 603 18.20 -4.30 26.06
C TYR A 603 17.03 -5.25 25.83
N LEU A 604 17.00 -6.38 26.54
CA LEU A 604 15.85 -7.29 26.52
C LEU A 604 14.61 -6.63 27.15
N ILE A 605 14.78 -5.92 28.27
CA ILE A 605 13.69 -5.16 28.89
C ILE A 605 13.26 -4.01 27.97
N MET A 606 14.20 -3.30 27.36
CA MET A 606 13.93 -2.22 26.40
C MET A 606 13.07 -2.71 25.23
N ALA A 607 13.38 -3.87 24.65
CA ALA A 607 12.59 -4.47 23.57
C ALA A 607 11.14 -4.75 24.00
N LYS A 608 10.94 -5.31 25.21
CA LYS A 608 9.61 -5.58 25.77
C LYS A 608 8.82 -4.30 26.04
N VAL A 609 9.48 -3.29 26.62
CA VAL A 609 8.87 -1.98 26.89
C VAL A 609 8.48 -1.30 25.58
N LEU A 610 9.34 -1.32 24.56
CA LEU A 610 9.06 -0.73 23.24
C LEU A 610 7.81 -1.34 22.58
N TYR A 611 7.69 -2.67 22.56
CA TYR A 611 6.51 -3.31 21.99
C TYR A 611 5.24 -2.95 22.79
N SER A 612 5.33 -3.04 24.12
CA SER A 612 4.21 -2.76 25.02
C SER A 612 3.76 -1.30 24.94
N SER A 613 4.70 -0.37 24.83
CA SER A 613 4.44 1.06 24.71
C SER A 613 3.77 1.41 23.39
N GLY A 614 4.20 0.81 22.26
CA GLY A 614 3.53 0.98 20.97
C GLY A 614 2.09 0.48 20.97
N TYR A 615 1.83 -0.70 21.55
CA TYR A 615 0.47 -1.23 21.70
C TYR A 615 -0.40 -0.33 22.58
N LEU A 616 0.12 0.16 23.70
CA LEU A 616 -0.62 1.04 24.60
C LEU A 616 -0.88 2.41 23.96
N SER A 617 0.08 2.93 23.19
CA SER A 617 -0.04 4.17 22.43
C SER A 617 -1.23 4.10 21.46
N ASP A 618 -1.28 3.07 20.62
CA ASP A 618 -2.40 2.89 19.67
C ASP A 618 -3.74 2.69 20.40
N LYS A 619 -3.76 1.92 21.50
CA LYS A 619 -4.98 1.73 22.30
C LYS A 619 -5.53 3.04 22.90
N LEU A 620 -4.66 3.99 23.24
CA LEU A 620 -5.08 5.31 23.74
C LEU A 620 -5.60 6.20 22.61
N ILE A 621 -4.99 6.11 21.42
CA ILE A 621 -5.45 6.79 20.20
C ILE A 621 -6.83 6.24 19.78
N ASP A 622 -7.03 4.92 19.84
CA ASP A 622 -8.33 4.26 19.59
C ASP A 622 -9.42 4.74 20.56
N ARG A 623 -9.03 5.09 21.79
CA ARG A 623 -9.89 5.71 22.81
C ARG A 623 -10.10 7.22 22.60
N LYS A 624 -9.79 7.74 21.40
CA LYS A 624 -9.96 9.13 20.98
C LYS A 624 -9.04 10.12 21.71
N MET A 625 -7.91 9.67 22.27
CA MET A 625 -6.87 10.61 22.71
C MET A 625 -6.15 11.20 21.49
N GLU A 626 -5.87 12.49 21.54
CA GLU A 626 -5.14 13.21 20.51
C GLU A 626 -3.71 12.67 20.34
N TYR A 627 -3.25 12.53 19.09
CA TYR A 627 -1.91 12.04 18.77
C TYR A 627 -0.82 12.81 19.53
N THR A 628 -0.86 14.14 19.49
CA THR A 628 0.09 15.01 20.21
C THR A 628 0.19 14.69 21.69
N LYS A 629 -0.94 14.51 22.38
CA LYS A 629 -0.98 14.18 23.81
C LYS A 629 -0.35 12.82 24.08
N VAL A 630 -0.69 11.81 23.29
CA VAL A 630 -0.13 10.46 23.42
C VAL A 630 1.38 10.49 23.18
N ARG A 631 1.85 11.10 22.10
CA ARG A 631 3.29 11.21 21.80
C ARG A 631 4.05 11.93 22.93
N LYS A 632 3.51 13.03 23.47
CA LYS A 632 4.15 13.76 24.59
C LYS A 632 4.23 12.91 25.86
N ILE A 633 3.15 12.23 26.25
CA ILE A 633 3.13 11.39 27.47
C ILE A 633 4.21 10.32 27.39
N PHE A 634 4.27 9.56 26.30
CA PHE A 634 5.21 8.44 26.18
C PHE A 634 6.66 8.89 26.09
N CYS A 635 6.95 9.97 25.34
CA CYS A 635 8.30 10.49 25.23
C CYS A 635 8.80 11.08 26.56
N CYS A 636 7.98 11.95 27.19
CA CYS A 636 8.41 12.65 28.40
C CYS A 636 8.49 11.70 29.59
N PHE A 637 7.51 10.79 29.76
CA PHE A 637 7.56 9.81 30.83
C PHE A 637 8.78 8.89 30.69
N GLY A 638 9.05 8.40 29.48
CA GLY A 638 10.21 7.55 29.22
C GLY A 638 11.53 8.23 29.56
N PHE A 639 11.73 9.48 29.12
CA PHE A 639 12.95 10.23 29.43
C PHE A 639 13.08 10.63 30.90
N ILE A 640 11.99 11.03 31.55
CA ILE A 640 12.01 11.35 32.98
C ILE A 640 12.34 10.09 33.80
N ALA A 641 11.73 8.95 33.48
CA ALA A 641 12.05 7.68 34.12
C ALA A 641 13.53 7.30 33.91
N GLN A 642 14.03 7.43 32.68
CA GLN A 642 15.45 7.22 32.38
C GLN A 642 16.37 8.09 33.22
N ALA A 643 16.07 9.39 33.32
CA ALA A 643 16.84 10.35 34.09
C ALA A 643 16.83 10.04 35.59
N ILE A 644 15.68 9.67 36.16
CA ILE A 644 15.53 9.30 37.58
C ILE A 644 16.42 8.10 37.90
N PHE A 645 16.37 7.03 37.09
CA PHE A 645 17.18 5.84 37.34
C PHE A 645 18.67 6.06 37.07
N MET A 646 19.04 6.88 36.08
CA MET A 646 20.43 7.31 35.89
C MET A 646 20.96 8.06 37.10
N PHE A 647 20.18 9.02 37.63
CA PHE A 647 20.57 9.76 38.82
C PHE A 647 20.62 8.85 40.06
N ALA A 648 19.69 7.92 40.21
CA ALA A 648 19.67 6.96 41.32
C ALA A 648 20.93 6.08 41.41
N MET A 649 21.59 5.79 40.28
CA MET A 649 22.87 5.06 40.27
C MET A 649 23.97 5.81 41.03
N THR A 650 23.93 7.14 41.06
CA THR A 650 24.94 7.94 41.77
C THR A 650 24.83 7.79 43.30
N LEU A 651 23.64 7.42 43.79
CA LEU A 651 23.32 7.39 45.22
C LEU A 651 23.65 6.05 45.89
N THR A 652 23.89 4.98 45.12
CA THR A 652 24.05 3.62 45.67
C THR A 652 25.37 2.98 45.25
N TYR A 653 26.06 2.34 46.19
CA TYR A 653 27.27 1.54 45.94
C TYR A 653 26.97 0.04 45.82
N ASN A 654 25.71 -0.37 46.00
CA ASN A 654 25.34 -1.77 45.97
C ASN A 654 25.29 -2.30 44.51
N PRO A 655 26.08 -3.34 44.17
CA PRO A 655 26.11 -3.95 42.83
C PRO A 655 24.75 -4.31 42.25
N THR A 656 23.90 -4.93 43.06
CA THR A 656 22.57 -5.40 42.64
C THR A 656 21.66 -4.22 42.30
N LEU A 657 21.68 -3.17 43.13
CA LEU A 657 20.89 -1.96 42.86
C LEU A 657 21.38 -1.22 41.62
N LEU A 658 22.69 -1.17 41.37
CA LEU A 658 23.25 -0.58 40.15
C LEU A 658 22.75 -1.31 38.90
N ILE A 659 22.78 -2.65 38.90
CA ILE A 659 22.27 -3.47 37.79
C ILE A 659 20.76 -3.24 37.59
N ILE A 660 19.97 -3.18 38.68
CA ILE A 660 18.53 -2.92 38.59
C ILE A 660 18.27 -1.53 37.99
N PHE A 661 18.96 -0.49 38.47
CA PHE A 661 18.74 0.87 37.99
C PHE A 661 19.20 1.08 36.54
N VAL A 662 20.35 0.53 36.12
CA VAL A 662 20.77 0.61 34.71
C VAL A 662 19.80 -0.16 33.81
N THR A 663 19.32 -1.32 34.27
CA THR A 663 18.32 -2.12 33.55
C THR A 663 17.00 -1.38 33.39
N LEU A 664 16.51 -0.74 34.46
CA LEU A 664 15.27 0.05 34.42
C LEU A 664 15.43 1.30 33.57
N SER A 665 16.56 2.02 33.69
CA SER A 665 16.84 3.19 32.87
C SER A 665 16.79 2.84 31.38
N ILE A 666 17.69 1.99 30.90
CA ILE A 666 17.71 1.58 29.49
C ILE A 666 16.38 0.92 29.07
N GLY A 667 15.76 0.15 29.97
CA GLY A 667 14.45 -0.46 29.75
C GLY A 667 13.36 0.57 29.41
N PHE A 668 13.27 1.66 30.17
CA PHE A 668 12.32 2.75 29.88
C PHE A 668 12.64 3.52 28.60
N GLY A 669 13.86 3.41 28.06
CA GLY A 669 14.24 3.91 26.73
C GLY A 669 13.43 3.32 25.57
N GLY A 670 12.74 2.19 25.78
CA GLY A 670 11.77 1.69 24.79
C GLY A 670 10.53 2.58 24.63
N MET A 671 10.17 3.39 25.63
CA MET A 671 8.94 4.17 25.61
C MET A 671 9.02 5.42 24.69
N PRO A 672 10.10 6.21 24.68
CA PRO A 672 10.25 7.32 23.72
C PRO A 672 10.20 6.89 22.26
N TRP A 673 10.65 5.68 21.91
CA TRP A 673 10.57 5.16 20.54
C TRP A 673 9.14 4.93 20.05
N SER A 674 8.17 4.65 20.93
CA SER A 674 6.74 4.63 20.55
C SER A 674 6.14 6.03 20.40
N ALA A 675 6.89 7.07 20.75
CA ALA A 675 6.53 8.45 20.53
C ALA A 675 7.32 9.04 19.35
N PHE A 676 8.55 9.51 19.57
CA PHE A 676 9.32 10.21 18.55
C PHE A 676 9.65 9.32 17.35
N GLY A 677 9.86 8.02 17.57
CA GLY A 677 10.23 7.06 16.51
C GLY A 677 9.09 6.77 15.52
N VAL A 678 7.85 7.06 15.89
CA VAL A 678 6.67 6.96 15.02
C VAL A 678 6.26 8.35 14.51
N ASN A 679 6.64 9.41 15.23
CA ASN A 679 6.18 10.77 14.97
C ASN A 679 6.58 11.30 13.58
N HIS A 680 7.67 10.79 12.98
CA HIS A 680 8.06 11.10 11.59
C HIS A 680 6.93 10.83 10.59
N LEU A 681 6.19 9.74 10.81
CA LEU A 681 5.07 9.33 9.97
C LEU A 681 3.81 10.17 10.25
N ASP A 682 3.66 10.65 11.48
CA ASP A 682 2.48 11.43 11.91
C ASP A 682 2.53 12.85 11.37
N ILE A 683 3.68 13.54 11.50
CA ILE A 683 3.82 14.93 11.05
C ILE A 683 3.89 15.08 9.52
N GLY A 684 4.26 14.02 8.81
CA GLY A 684 4.42 14.05 7.36
C GLY A 684 4.77 12.69 6.76
N ALA A 685 3.78 11.79 6.65
CA ALA A 685 3.95 10.43 6.14
C ALA A 685 4.69 10.38 4.80
N GLY A 686 4.35 11.27 3.85
CA GLY A 686 4.99 11.33 2.53
C GLY A 686 6.47 11.70 2.52
N TYR A 687 6.95 12.37 3.58
CA TYR A 687 8.35 12.78 3.73
C TYR A 687 9.02 12.11 4.94
N ALA A 688 8.42 11.05 5.50
CA ALA A 688 8.88 10.42 6.74
C ALA A 688 10.32 9.88 6.65
N ASN A 689 10.73 9.39 5.49
CA ASN A 689 12.10 8.99 5.19
C ASN A 689 13.10 10.16 5.29
N ALA A 690 12.75 11.34 4.77
CA ALA A 690 13.59 12.53 4.84
C ALA A 690 13.74 13.03 6.28
N ILE A 691 12.64 13.08 7.02
CA ILE A 691 12.65 13.46 8.44
C ILE A 691 13.48 12.45 9.25
N MET A 692 13.30 11.15 9.01
CA MET A 692 14.08 10.10 9.68
C MET A 692 15.57 10.27 9.37
N SER A 693 15.93 10.53 8.12
CA SER A 693 17.32 10.76 7.70
C SER A 693 17.97 11.93 8.45
N ILE A 694 17.28 13.07 8.58
CA ILE A 694 17.77 14.23 9.35
C ILE A 694 17.97 13.83 10.81
N THR A 695 16.91 13.31 11.44
CA THR A 695 16.94 13.02 12.89
C THR A 695 18.00 11.97 13.23
N ASN A 696 18.14 10.93 12.42
CA ASN A 696 19.09 9.84 12.62
C ASN A 696 20.55 10.31 12.39
N THR A 697 20.77 11.27 11.49
CA THR A 697 22.10 11.88 11.28
C THR A 697 22.59 12.55 12.56
N PHE A 698 21.77 13.41 13.17
CA PHE A 698 22.11 14.05 14.44
C PHE A 698 22.21 13.04 15.58
N ALA A 699 21.28 12.08 15.65
CA ALA A 699 21.29 11.07 16.70
C ALA A 699 22.51 10.13 16.63
N THR A 700 23.12 9.98 15.44
CA THR A 700 24.38 9.22 15.26
C THR A 700 25.56 9.94 15.92
N LEU A 701 25.57 11.27 15.97
CA LEU A 701 26.64 12.06 16.61
C LEU A 701 26.77 11.73 18.10
N ALA A 702 25.66 11.40 18.77
CA ALA A 702 25.67 10.99 20.17
C ALA A 702 26.56 9.74 20.39
N GLY A 703 26.53 8.79 19.45
CA GLY A 703 27.37 7.59 19.48
C GLY A 703 28.85 7.83 19.20
N ILE A 704 29.22 9.01 18.67
CA ILE A 704 30.62 9.42 18.47
C ILE A 704 31.10 10.22 19.70
N ILE A 705 30.28 11.18 20.15
CA ILE A 705 30.64 12.11 21.23
C ILE A 705 30.64 11.40 22.59
N SER A 706 29.61 10.61 22.88
CA SER A 706 29.43 10.08 24.23
C SER A 706 30.53 9.11 24.66
N PRO A 707 30.91 8.07 23.89
CA PRO A 707 31.97 7.16 24.32
C PRO A 707 33.32 7.88 24.48
N THR A 708 33.62 8.83 23.59
CA THR A 708 34.84 9.66 23.68
C THR A 708 34.87 10.49 24.96
N LEU A 709 33.74 11.12 25.31
CA LEU A 709 33.61 11.89 26.55
C LEU A 709 33.72 10.99 27.78
N THR A 710 33.04 9.84 27.77
CA THR A 710 33.12 8.88 28.89
C THR A 710 34.54 8.41 29.10
N GLY A 711 35.27 8.06 28.03
CA GLY A 711 36.67 7.64 28.11
C GLY A 711 37.60 8.69 28.74
N TYR A 712 37.37 9.98 28.49
CA TYR A 712 38.10 11.07 29.15
C TYR A 712 37.74 11.24 30.63
N LEU A 713 36.49 10.94 30.99
CA LEU A 713 36.01 11.11 32.37
C LEU A 713 36.48 10.00 33.32
N ILE A 714 36.74 8.78 32.81
CA ILE A 714 36.99 7.57 33.62
C ILE A 714 38.47 7.19 33.79
N GLU A 715 39.40 8.16 33.75
CA GLU A 715 40.85 7.88 33.80
C GLU A 715 41.31 7.13 35.06
N GLY A 716 40.70 7.40 36.22
CA GLY A 716 41.04 6.77 37.50
C GLY A 716 40.31 5.44 37.77
N LYS A 717 39.30 5.08 36.97
CA LYS A 717 38.40 3.92 37.17
C LYS A 717 37.69 3.93 38.52
N ILE A 718 37.40 5.11 39.05
CA ILE A 718 36.75 5.26 40.37
C ILE A 718 35.27 5.54 40.16
N LYS A 719 34.41 5.04 41.05
CA LYS A 719 32.97 5.28 40.96
C LYS A 719 32.56 6.77 40.89
N SER A 720 33.33 7.67 41.52
CA SER A 720 33.05 9.11 41.44
C SER A 720 33.09 9.66 40.01
N GLU A 721 33.91 9.08 39.14
CA GLU A 721 34.02 9.45 37.72
C GLU A 721 32.79 8.97 36.95
N TRP A 722 32.32 7.75 37.23
CA TRP A 722 31.08 7.21 36.67
C TRP A 722 29.84 8.02 37.06
N ASN A 723 29.82 8.60 38.26
CA ASN A 723 28.74 9.50 38.66
C ASN A 723 28.59 10.68 37.70
N ALA A 724 29.69 11.23 37.17
CA ALA A 724 29.64 12.32 36.19
C ALA A 724 28.96 11.86 34.89
N VAL A 725 29.30 10.66 34.39
CA VAL A 725 28.69 10.06 33.19
C VAL A 725 27.17 9.89 33.35
N PHE A 726 26.74 9.41 34.52
CA PHE A 726 25.31 9.23 34.82
C PHE A 726 24.56 10.54 34.96
N ILE A 727 25.15 11.55 35.61
CA ILE A 727 24.55 12.89 35.74
C ILE A 727 24.40 13.54 34.36
N ILE A 728 25.44 13.50 33.52
CA ILE A 728 25.40 14.05 32.16
C ILE A 728 24.26 13.38 31.37
N SER A 729 24.18 12.05 31.42
CA SER A 729 23.13 11.30 30.72
C SER A 729 21.72 11.66 31.23
N ALA A 730 21.54 11.80 32.56
CA ALA A 730 20.28 12.23 33.16
C ALA A 730 19.87 13.64 32.69
N VAL A 731 20.82 14.58 32.64
CA VAL A 731 20.57 15.95 32.14
C VAL A 731 20.16 15.92 30.67
N VAL A 732 20.85 15.13 29.83
CA VAL A 732 20.51 14.99 28.41
C VAL A 732 19.09 14.46 28.23
N PHE A 733 18.68 13.46 29.00
CA PHE A 733 17.30 12.95 28.98
C PHE A 733 16.27 14.00 29.41
N LEU A 734 16.55 14.77 30.47
CA LEU A 734 15.65 15.85 30.92
C LEU A 734 15.51 16.95 29.87
N LEU A 735 16.61 17.33 29.20
CA LEU A 735 16.56 18.28 28.08
C LEU A 735 15.74 17.72 26.92
N GLY A 736 15.93 16.44 26.58
CA GLY A 736 15.13 15.74 25.57
C GLY A 736 13.63 15.79 25.88
N ALA A 737 13.25 15.50 27.13
CA ALA A 737 11.86 15.59 27.60
C ALA A 737 11.32 17.02 27.50
N PHE A 738 12.09 17.99 27.96
CA PHE A 738 11.70 19.41 27.99
C PHE A 738 11.43 19.95 26.58
N PHE A 739 12.37 19.80 25.65
CA PHE A 739 12.20 20.30 24.29
C PHE A 739 11.10 19.57 23.53
N TYR A 740 10.97 18.26 23.70
CA TYR A 740 9.89 17.49 23.07
C TYR A 740 8.51 17.87 23.62
N TYR A 741 8.39 18.14 24.92
CA TYR A 741 7.15 18.58 25.53
C TYR A 741 6.68 19.93 24.95
N ILE A 742 7.60 20.87 24.75
CA ILE A 742 7.28 22.21 24.23
C ILE A 742 6.98 22.16 22.73
N LEU A 743 7.88 21.58 21.94
CA LEU A 743 7.89 21.72 20.47
C LEU A 743 7.28 20.52 19.74
N GLY A 744 7.12 19.37 20.40
CA GLY A 744 6.58 18.16 19.79
C GLY A 744 5.08 18.29 19.49
N THR A 745 4.68 17.83 18.31
CA THR A 745 3.28 17.63 17.91
C THR A 745 3.17 16.33 17.12
N GLY A 746 1.99 15.72 17.12
CA GLY A 746 1.60 14.61 16.25
C GLY A 746 0.66 15.05 15.11
N ASP A 747 0.43 16.35 14.96
CA ASP A 747 -0.42 16.89 13.90
C ASP A 747 0.37 17.06 12.59
N VAL A 748 -0.31 16.81 11.48
CA VAL A 748 0.26 16.92 10.12
C VAL A 748 0.71 18.36 9.87
N GLN A 749 1.92 18.53 9.35
CA GLN A 749 2.52 19.85 9.13
C GLN A 749 2.09 20.47 7.79
N TYR A 750 2.07 21.80 7.73
CA TYR A 750 1.62 22.56 6.55
C TYR A 750 2.35 22.19 5.25
N TRP A 751 3.65 21.88 5.32
CA TRP A 751 4.46 21.48 4.15
C TRP A 751 4.24 20.02 3.73
N ALA A 752 3.54 19.23 4.55
CA ALA A 752 3.13 17.87 4.21
C ALA A 752 1.77 17.83 3.50
N ILE A 753 0.99 18.91 3.57
CA ILE A 753 -0.30 19.07 2.89
C ILE A 753 -0.02 19.63 1.49
N GLY A 754 -0.46 18.93 0.44
CA GLY A 754 -0.18 19.32 -0.94
C GLY A 754 -0.68 20.74 -1.27
N SER A 755 0.05 21.47 -2.11
CA SER A 755 -0.18 22.88 -2.46
C SER A 755 -1.53 23.22 -3.11
N LYS A 756 -2.43 22.26 -3.31
CA LYS A 756 -3.80 22.51 -3.82
C LYS A 756 -4.78 22.98 -2.74
N GLU A 757 -4.45 22.91 -1.45
CA GLU A 757 -5.34 23.34 -0.37
C GLU A 757 -5.11 24.79 0.12
N PHE A 758 -4.09 25.49 -0.38
CA PHE A 758 -3.71 26.82 0.11
C PHE A 758 -4.28 28.02 -0.67
N GLU A 759 -5.17 27.81 -1.65
CA GLU A 759 -5.80 28.93 -2.40
C GLU A 759 -6.99 29.60 -1.69
N ASN A 760 -7.33 29.27 -0.42
CA ASN A 760 -8.29 30.05 0.37
C ASN A 760 -7.80 30.31 1.81
N PRO A 761 -7.13 31.44 2.07
CA PRO A 761 -6.62 31.80 3.40
C PRO A 761 -7.70 32.20 4.42
N SER A 762 -8.98 32.15 4.07
CA SER A 762 -10.10 32.61 4.91
C SER A 762 -10.77 31.52 5.76
N SER A 763 -10.30 30.27 5.73
CA SER A 763 -10.95 29.15 6.46
C SER A 763 -10.20 28.64 7.71
N ILE A 764 -9.07 29.22 8.10
CA ILE A 764 -8.17 28.60 9.10
C ILE A 764 -8.25 29.21 10.52
N TYR A 765 -9.02 30.27 10.75
CA TYR A 765 -9.26 30.80 12.11
C TYR A 765 -10.69 30.55 12.61
N SER A 766 -11.11 29.29 12.68
CA SER A 766 -12.21 28.85 13.58
C SER A 766 -12.40 27.32 13.56
N ASN A 767 -11.42 26.54 14.00
CA ASN A 767 -11.62 25.09 14.23
C ASN A 767 -11.33 24.66 15.67
N ASP A 768 -11.62 25.56 16.62
CA ASP A 768 -12.08 25.17 17.94
C ASP A 768 -13.42 25.88 18.18
N ILE A 769 -14.52 25.13 18.08
CA ILE A 769 -15.81 25.24 18.79
C ILE A 769 -16.90 24.53 17.96
N SER A 770 -17.50 23.52 18.59
CA SER A 770 -18.80 22.91 18.28
C SER A 770 -18.93 21.98 17.06
N ARG A 771 -19.01 20.67 17.37
CA ARG A 771 -19.64 19.65 16.52
C ARG A 771 -21.15 19.94 16.39
N HIS A 772 -21.61 20.69 15.40
CA HIS A 772 -23.04 20.73 15.06
C HIS A 772 -23.24 20.95 13.56
N SER A 773 -23.25 19.86 12.79
CA SER A 773 -23.64 19.85 11.37
C SER A 773 -25.02 19.20 11.23
N THR A 774 -25.96 19.90 10.58
CA THR A 774 -27.27 19.36 10.22
C THR A 774 -27.19 18.88 8.77
N PHE A 775 -27.49 17.60 8.54
CA PHE A 775 -27.51 16.97 7.23
C PHE A 775 -28.95 16.74 6.79
N SER A 776 -29.25 16.85 5.50
CA SER A 776 -30.49 16.36 4.92
C SER A 776 -30.18 15.35 3.81
N ILE A 777 -30.94 14.26 3.80
CA ILE A 777 -30.91 13.19 2.81
C ILE A 777 -32.27 13.18 2.13
N SER A 778 -32.32 13.38 0.82
CA SER A 778 -33.55 13.24 0.04
C SER A 778 -33.41 12.11 -0.96
N GLU A 779 -34.28 11.12 -0.87
CA GLU A 779 -34.39 10.02 -1.84
C GLU A 779 -35.42 10.41 -2.89
N ILE A 780 -35.00 10.44 -4.16
CA ILE A 780 -35.78 10.89 -5.30
C ILE A 780 -35.85 9.75 -6.32
N VAL A 781 -37.07 9.32 -6.64
CA VAL A 781 -37.34 8.23 -7.59
C VAL A 781 -37.72 8.83 -8.95
N VAL A 782 -36.97 8.48 -10.00
CA VAL A 782 -37.14 9.01 -11.36
C VAL A 782 -37.59 7.89 -12.30
N ASN A 783 -38.63 8.12 -13.10
CA ASN A 783 -39.19 7.12 -14.03
C ASN A 783 -39.27 7.65 -15.48
N ASP A 784 -39.18 6.72 -16.45
CA ASP A 784 -39.53 6.93 -17.86
C ASP A 784 -41.06 7.02 -18.07
N GLN A 785 -41.49 7.75 -19.12
CA GLN A 785 -42.91 7.89 -19.49
C GLN A 785 -43.61 6.53 -19.64
N GLU A 786 -44.60 6.24 -18.78
CA GLU A 786 -45.57 5.17 -19.02
C GLU A 786 -46.45 5.59 -20.21
N HIS A 787 -46.15 5.11 -21.42
CA HIS A 787 -47.17 5.05 -22.45
C HIS A 787 -48.23 4.04 -21.99
N ASN A 788 -49.33 4.58 -21.45
CA ASN A 788 -50.61 3.93 -21.16
C ASN A 788 -50.55 2.42 -20.91
N LYS A 789 -50.44 2.04 -19.63
CA LYS A 789 -51.00 0.78 -19.12
C LYS A 789 -52.52 0.77 -19.31
N ASN A 790 -52.94 0.56 -20.55
CA ASN A 790 -54.29 0.14 -20.92
C ASN A 790 -54.15 -0.69 -22.19
N ASN A 791 -53.63 -1.91 -22.04
CA ASN A 791 -54.19 -3.12 -22.65
C ASN A 791 -53.52 -4.33 -22.00
N LYS A 792 -54.36 -5.14 -21.35
CA LYS A 792 -54.05 -6.45 -20.77
C LYS A 792 -53.78 -7.48 -21.85
#